data_AF-A0A976QHE5-F1
#
_entry.id   AF-A0A976QHE5-F1
#
_cell.length_a   1.000
_cell.length_b   1.000
_cell.length_c   1.000
_cell.angle_alpha   90.00
_cell.angle_beta   90.00
_cell.angle_gamma   90.00
#
_symmetry.space_group_name_H-M   'P 1'
#
loop_
_entity.id
_entity.type
_entity.pdbx_description
1 polymer ?
#
loop_
_entity_poly.entity_id
_entity_poly.type
_entity_poly.pdbx_seq_one_letter_code
_entity_poly.pdbx_strand_id
1 'polypeptide(L)'
;MGTGNPSGGAGMYVYYGSPTVVNCIFTGNATLGYGGGMIIIAGSNPTIVNCAFTKNNAGGSGGISFWKSPEGINPTLIDCIFDDNYASGDGGGMYNYQSNPNLTNSIFSCNFSHRSGGGIYNRMSNLELADCTFSENTAGSGGGIYSEDNSRLILTNCTFGNNVAERVLGGGMCNSDANDVFLTNCIFSGNSANRSGGGLGSNHNKLMLINCVFDENEAYGESLYTNKGGGLYTFGDAEIINCAFRNNWASEGAGVYYYDGILTVNGCAFTGNSAENFGGGLYNYDNMPDLTITNCTFGGNTAEWGGGIFNRWPSHLRMANCTFTGNVASNGNALACDPSFTTLPGRIELTNCILWNGDNTLFDPNPDGSTIAIAYSDVQGGWLGEGNIDVNPDFVQAGYWTQPSPRQPSERNWIEGDYHLKSEAGRWDPNSQSWVVDNVTSLCIDAGDPNSPVAFEPDPNGSRINMGAYGGTAEASKSPNYSWWFETTQGPVPAEGLGIILPHEHIFTDLRGPTTPGYGQADAADVVRVMSPLLSDARDKGVGVFIECTSIGVGRNVPIIAQVAEASGLPVVVPTGVYGRANFAPPEHRNMTEDELTTLFISEIRDGIEGTGIKAGFIKIATDESPMNTLIEKILRAAGRAASETGAAIASHTPTGSNAVRQVDILESIDPAIRFIWVHAQNESNRNIHVQLAARGVYMEFDSLGWNPSDDLTYITAIKNLLAAGHGDRILLSHDAGWYQPGSANGGTQKPFTYLIDTFIPKLRDAGVDDATIRMITQTNPVRAFGFKSGE
;
A
#
# COMPACT_ATOMS: atom_id res chain seq x y z
N MET A 1 51.54 4.85 17.72
CA MET A 1 51.78 4.23 19.05
C MET A 1 51.94 5.34 20.09
N GLY A 2 50.82 5.83 20.62
CA GLY A 2 50.80 6.61 21.85
C GLY A 2 50.32 5.71 23.00
N THR A 3 51.01 5.71 24.13
CA THR A 3 50.48 5.15 25.39
C THR A 3 49.79 6.30 26.13
N GLY A 4 48.46 6.40 25.99
CA GLY A 4 47.68 7.53 26.49
C GLY A 4 47.57 7.61 28.02
N ASN A 5 47.13 8.78 28.49
CA ASN A 5 46.70 9.04 29.87
C ASN A 5 45.67 7.98 30.31
N PRO A 6 45.65 7.52 31.59
CA PRO A 6 44.64 6.59 32.11
C PRO A 6 43.17 7.00 31.88
N SER A 7 42.91 8.22 31.41
CA SER A 7 41.57 8.75 31.10
C SER A 7 41.09 8.61 29.63
N GLY A 8 41.92 8.12 28.68
CA GLY A 8 41.49 7.80 27.29
C GLY A 8 42.16 8.62 26.17
N GLY A 9 41.81 8.35 24.90
CA GLY A 9 42.23 9.14 23.73
C GLY A 9 43.68 8.96 23.28
N ALA A 10 44.15 7.72 23.12
CA ALA A 10 45.57 7.46 22.86
C ALA A 10 46.07 8.00 21.51
N GLY A 11 45.20 8.13 20.50
CA GLY A 11 45.50 8.84 19.25
C GLY A 11 45.14 10.33 19.30
N MET A 12 43.90 10.68 19.65
CA MET A 12 43.43 12.06 19.74
C MET A 12 42.44 12.28 20.89
N TYR A 13 42.57 13.41 21.57
CA TYR A 13 41.72 13.83 22.69
C TYR A 13 41.08 15.18 22.36
N VAL A 14 39.75 15.22 22.23
CA VAL A 14 38.98 16.42 21.88
C VAL A 14 38.20 16.93 23.10
N TYR A 15 38.51 18.15 23.52
CA TYR A 15 37.96 18.80 24.71
C TYR A 15 37.55 20.24 24.40
N TYR A 16 36.26 20.58 24.58
CA TYR A 16 35.69 21.88 24.25
C TYR A 16 36.03 22.38 22.83
N GLY A 17 36.05 21.48 21.85
CA GLY A 17 36.42 21.80 20.47
C GLY A 17 35.63 20.99 19.46
N SER A 18 35.34 21.59 18.29
CA SER A 18 34.61 20.91 17.20
C SER A 18 35.49 20.86 15.94
N PRO A 19 36.61 20.11 15.97
CA PRO A 19 37.52 20.05 14.83
C PRO A 19 36.88 19.31 13.65
N THR A 20 37.31 19.68 12.44
CA THR A 20 37.11 18.85 11.25
C THR A 20 38.34 17.96 11.08
N VAL A 21 38.14 16.64 11.09
CA VAL A 21 39.20 15.63 10.92
C VAL A 21 38.97 14.92 9.60
N VAL A 22 39.92 15.02 8.67
CA VAL A 22 39.74 14.53 7.29
C VAL A 22 40.95 13.73 6.86
N ASN A 23 40.74 12.57 6.22
CA ASN A 23 41.80 11.72 5.65
C ASN A 23 42.84 11.26 6.69
N CYS A 24 42.42 11.01 7.93
CA CYS A 24 43.30 10.59 9.01
C CYS A 24 43.22 9.09 9.27
N ILE A 25 44.35 8.50 9.69
CA ILE A 25 44.43 7.10 10.11
C ILE A 25 44.89 7.04 11.57
N PHE A 26 44.03 6.51 12.45
CA PHE A 26 44.31 6.22 13.85
C PHE A 26 44.53 4.72 14.00
N THR A 27 45.79 4.30 14.04
CA THR A 27 46.14 2.87 14.05
C THR A 27 47.05 2.44 15.19
N GLY A 28 46.77 1.26 15.77
CA GLY A 28 47.62 0.64 16.79
C GLY A 28 47.78 1.47 18.06
N ASN A 29 46.77 2.25 18.43
CA ASN A 29 46.78 3.04 19.65
C ASN A 29 46.20 2.24 20.81
N ALA A 30 46.77 2.41 22.01
CA ALA A 30 46.41 1.61 23.17
C ALA A 30 46.18 2.48 24.41
N THR A 31 45.08 2.23 25.12
CA THR A 31 44.76 2.87 26.41
C THR A 31 44.08 1.89 27.37
N LEU A 32 44.15 2.14 28.67
CA LEU A 32 43.32 1.44 29.65
C LEU A 32 41.94 2.10 29.83
N GLY A 33 41.77 3.33 29.33
CA GLY A 33 40.52 4.10 29.38
C GLY A 33 39.66 3.90 28.13
N TYR A 34 39.03 4.97 27.64
CA TYR A 34 38.14 4.96 26.47
C TYR A 34 38.79 5.56 25.23
N GLY A 35 38.32 5.17 24.04
CA GLY A 35 38.74 5.75 22.77
C GLY A 35 40.21 5.48 22.46
N GLY A 36 40.57 4.25 22.13
CA GLY A 36 41.92 3.88 21.74
C GLY A 36 42.44 4.78 20.61
N GLY A 37 41.66 4.95 19.54
CA GLY A 37 41.96 5.91 18.48
C GLY A 37 41.64 7.36 18.86
N MET A 38 40.41 7.63 19.31
CA MET A 38 39.96 8.99 19.62
C MET A 38 38.93 9.04 20.75
N ILE A 39 38.99 10.06 21.60
CA ILE A 39 37.94 10.39 22.58
C ILE A 39 37.46 11.83 22.42
N ILE A 40 36.14 12.03 22.53
CA ILE A 40 35.45 13.30 22.34
C ILE A 40 34.55 13.54 23.55
N ILE A 41 34.76 14.67 24.23
CA ILE A 41 34.05 15.01 25.47
C ILE A 41 33.70 16.51 25.54
N ALA A 42 32.95 16.91 26.57
CA ALA A 42 32.69 18.31 26.93
C ALA A 42 32.06 19.16 25.78
N GLY A 43 30.95 18.67 25.22
CA GLY A 43 30.16 19.41 24.24
C GLY A 43 30.80 19.52 22.85
N SER A 44 31.82 18.72 22.59
CA SER A 44 32.57 18.72 21.33
C SER A 44 31.78 18.04 20.22
N ASN A 45 31.62 18.70 19.07
CA ASN A 45 30.84 18.23 17.92
C ASN A 45 31.71 18.17 16.64
N PRO A 46 32.72 17.29 16.58
CA PRO A 46 33.58 17.22 15.42
C PRO A 46 32.86 16.68 14.18
N THR A 47 33.41 17.04 13.02
CA THR A 47 33.08 16.41 11.73
C THR A 47 34.26 15.54 11.31
N ILE A 48 34.05 14.24 11.17
CA ILE A 48 35.08 13.25 10.84
C ILE A 48 34.77 12.67 9.46
N VAL A 49 35.64 12.87 8.49
CA VAL A 49 35.39 12.50 7.09
C VAL A 49 36.53 11.65 6.56
N ASN A 50 36.20 10.53 5.93
CA ASN A 50 37.18 9.64 5.29
C ASN A 50 38.35 9.27 6.22
N CYS A 51 38.02 8.86 7.45
CA CYS A 51 39.01 8.51 8.46
C CYS A 51 38.95 7.02 8.80
N ALA A 52 40.10 6.44 9.13
CA ALA A 52 40.21 5.04 9.52
C ALA A 52 40.70 4.89 10.97
N PHE A 53 39.98 4.10 11.75
CA PHE A 53 40.32 3.68 13.11
C PHE A 53 40.59 2.18 13.06
N THR A 54 41.87 1.80 13.08
CA THR A 54 42.25 0.39 12.87
C THR A 54 43.12 -0.16 13.98
N LYS A 55 42.87 -1.39 14.45
CA LYS A 55 43.75 -2.07 15.42
C LYS A 55 43.97 -1.30 16.72
N ASN A 56 43.00 -0.49 17.13
CA ASN A 56 43.08 0.24 18.39
C ASN A 56 42.59 -0.65 19.52
N ASN A 57 43.22 -0.52 20.69
CA ASN A 57 42.95 -1.33 21.86
C ASN A 57 42.61 -0.42 23.05
N ALA A 58 41.49 -0.70 23.71
CA ALA A 58 41.11 0.03 24.90
C ALA A 58 40.54 -0.87 26.00
N GLY A 59 40.69 -0.42 27.25
CA GLY A 59 39.98 -1.01 28.38
C GLY A 59 38.46 -0.79 28.27
N GLY A 60 38.05 0.41 27.85
CA GLY A 60 36.68 0.85 27.67
C GLY A 60 36.13 0.62 26.27
N SER A 61 36.61 1.37 25.27
CA SER A 61 36.12 1.38 23.86
C SER A 61 37.23 1.54 22.83
N GLY A 62 37.28 0.65 21.83
CA GLY A 62 38.48 0.41 21.03
C GLY A 62 38.80 1.54 20.05
N GLY A 63 37.92 1.80 19.08
CA GLY A 63 38.16 2.81 18.03
C GLY A 63 37.95 4.25 18.52
N ILE A 64 36.68 4.66 18.65
CA ILE A 64 36.28 6.02 19.03
C ILE A 64 35.29 6.03 20.20
N SER A 65 35.33 7.08 21.01
CA SER A 65 34.40 7.24 22.13
C SER A 65 33.87 8.66 22.27
N PHE A 66 32.56 8.75 22.48
CA PHE A 66 31.85 9.98 22.83
C PHE A 66 31.35 9.85 24.26
N TRP A 67 31.78 10.77 25.13
CA TRP A 67 31.48 10.68 26.55
C TRP A 67 30.66 11.86 27.04
N LYS A 68 29.52 11.54 27.68
CA LYS A 68 28.56 12.41 28.35
C LYS A 68 29.04 13.85 28.58
N SER A 69 28.21 14.79 28.12
CA SER A 69 28.34 16.21 28.43
C SER A 69 26.96 16.86 28.59
N PRO A 70 26.80 17.81 29.52
CA PRO A 70 25.56 18.58 29.66
C PRO A 70 25.27 19.49 28.46
N GLU A 71 26.29 19.84 27.67
CA GLU A 71 26.16 20.65 26.46
C GLU A 71 25.65 19.86 25.23
N GLY A 72 25.64 18.53 25.31
CA GLY A 72 25.27 17.63 24.20
C GLY A 72 26.42 17.37 23.21
N ILE A 73 26.54 16.14 22.73
CA ILE A 73 27.57 15.71 21.76
C ILE A 73 26.86 15.10 20.55
N ASN A 74 26.97 15.74 19.39
CA ASN A 74 26.28 15.41 18.14
C ASN A 74 27.28 15.42 16.96
N PRO A 75 28.25 14.49 16.96
CA PRO A 75 29.29 14.41 15.95
C PRO A 75 28.73 13.92 14.60
N THR A 76 29.40 14.29 13.52
CA THR A 76 29.10 13.79 12.17
C THR A 76 30.26 12.96 11.66
N LEU A 77 29.98 11.74 11.19
CA LEU A 77 30.98 10.84 10.62
C LEU A 77 30.55 10.41 9.22
N ILE A 78 31.44 10.57 8.25
CA ILE A 78 31.17 10.28 6.84
C ILE A 78 32.35 9.47 6.29
N ASP A 79 32.07 8.40 5.56
CA ASP A 79 33.10 7.57 4.90
C ASP A 79 34.15 7.01 5.89
N CYS A 80 33.76 6.72 7.13
CA CYS A 80 34.69 6.28 8.16
C CYS A 80 34.80 4.76 8.23
N ILE A 81 35.99 4.27 8.54
CA ILE A 81 36.27 2.82 8.68
C ILE A 81 36.71 2.54 10.12
N PHE A 82 36.07 1.56 10.76
CA PHE A 82 36.42 1.02 12.07
C PHE A 82 36.74 -0.46 11.90
N ASP A 83 38.02 -0.82 11.88
CA ASP A 83 38.47 -2.17 11.55
C ASP A 83 39.37 -2.78 12.63
N ASP A 84 39.10 -4.02 13.02
CA ASP A 84 39.95 -4.80 13.95
C ASP A 84 40.23 -4.06 15.28
N ASN A 85 39.26 -3.29 15.79
CA ASN A 85 39.41 -2.61 17.08
C ASN A 85 38.94 -3.50 18.23
N TYR A 86 39.61 -3.39 19.37
CA TYR A 86 39.40 -4.24 20.53
C TYR A 86 39.05 -3.43 21.78
N ALA A 87 37.98 -3.84 22.47
CA ALA A 87 37.58 -3.32 23.77
C ALA A 87 37.42 -4.47 24.78
N SER A 88 38.06 -4.36 25.96
CA SER A 88 37.73 -5.27 27.08
C SER A 88 36.39 -4.91 27.76
N GLY A 89 35.90 -3.70 27.50
CA GLY A 89 34.62 -3.16 27.93
C GLY A 89 33.57 -3.30 26.84
N ASP A 90 33.04 -2.16 26.40
CA ASP A 90 31.91 -2.02 25.48
C ASP A 90 32.31 -1.17 24.26
N GLY A 91 31.74 -1.44 23.08
CA GLY A 91 32.01 -0.64 21.88
C GLY A 91 33.40 -0.89 21.30
N GLY A 92 33.58 -2.02 20.62
CA GLY A 92 34.84 -2.38 19.97
C GLY A 92 35.26 -1.32 18.95
N GLY A 93 34.39 -0.99 18.00
CA GLY A 93 34.60 0.11 17.05
C GLY A 93 34.29 1.49 17.65
N MET A 94 33.12 1.63 18.28
CA MET A 94 32.60 2.91 18.75
C MET A 94 31.77 2.78 20.03
N TYR A 95 31.90 3.76 20.92
CA TYR A 95 31.11 3.87 22.15
C TYR A 95 30.45 5.24 22.28
N ASN A 96 29.12 5.24 22.39
CA ASN A 96 28.27 6.42 22.51
C ASN A 96 27.62 6.45 23.90
N TYR A 97 27.82 7.55 24.64
CA TYR A 97 27.14 7.75 25.92
C TYR A 97 26.65 9.19 26.09
N GLN A 98 25.32 9.35 26.16
CA GLN A 98 24.66 10.66 26.15
C GLN A 98 25.13 11.54 24.99
N SER A 99 25.12 10.97 23.78
CA SER A 99 25.55 11.59 22.53
C SER A 99 24.62 11.19 21.38
N ASN A 100 24.49 12.01 20.34
CA ASN A 100 23.65 11.72 19.17
C ASN A 100 24.48 11.75 17.88
N PRO A 101 25.33 10.75 17.62
CA PRO A 101 26.14 10.70 16.42
C PRO A 101 25.31 10.38 15.18
N ASN A 102 25.62 11.04 14.08
CA ASN A 102 25.08 10.75 12.74
C ASN A 102 26.21 10.20 11.86
N LEU A 103 26.00 8.99 11.32
CA LEU A 103 26.97 8.30 10.47
C LEU A 103 26.39 8.06 9.09
N THR A 104 27.19 8.32 8.06
CA THR A 104 26.86 8.00 6.67
C THR A 104 27.99 7.23 6.01
N ASN A 105 27.66 6.22 5.21
CA ASN A 105 28.60 5.45 4.38
C ASN A 105 29.83 4.94 5.16
N SER A 106 29.62 4.45 6.38
CA SER A 106 30.71 4.05 7.28
C SER A 106 30.71 2.54 7.51
N ILE A 107 31.89 1.96 7.72
CA ILE A 107 32.12 0.52 7.83
C ILE A 107 32.67 0.17 9.22
N PHE A 108 32.06 -0.82 9.87
CA PHE A 108 32.53 -1.45 11.09
C PHE A 108 32.82 -2.91 10.80
N SER A 109 34.10 -3.28 10.74
CA SER A 109 34.54 -4.64 10.42
C SER A 109 35.44 -5.25 11.49
N CYS A 110 35.24 -6.55 11.78
CA CYS A 110 36.14 -7.34 12.61
C CYS A 110 36.39 -6.74 14.02
N ASN A 111 35.49 -5.90 14.54
CA ASN A 111 35.68 -5.29 15.85
C ASN A 111 35.22 -6.23 16.96
N PHE A 112 35.88 -6.15 18.11
CA PHE A 112 35.66 -7.05 19.23
C PHE A 112 35.38 -6.29 20.53
N SER A 113 34.35 -6.72 21.25
CA SER A 113 34.00 -6.24 22.59
C SER A 113 33.74 -7.41 23.54
N HIS A 114 34.39 -7.48 24.70
CA HIS A 114 34.12 -8.57 25.65
C HIS A 114 32.73 -8.51 26.30
N ARG A 115 32.06 -7.34 26.26
CA ARG A 115 30.74 -7.13 26.84
C ARG A 115 29.71 -6.89 25.75
N SER A 116 29.47 -5.65 25.35
CA SER A 116 28.40 -5.31 24.42
C SER A 116 28.89 -4.44 23.26
N GLY A 117 28.25 -4.57 22.10
CA GLY A 117 28.48 -3.72 20.93
C GLY A 117 29.85 -3.94 20.30
N GLY A 118 30.00 -4.96 19.45
CA GLY A 118 31.28 -5.23 18.78
C GLY A 118 31.64 -4.09 17.84
N GLY A 119 30.72 -3.70 16.96
CA GLY A 119 30.80 -2.48 16.17
C GLY A 119 30.54 -1.23 17.01
N ILE A 120 29.28 -1.06 17.47
CA ILE A 120 28.85 0.11 18.26
C ILE A 120 28.18 -0.32 19.55
N TYR A 121 28.54 0.32 20.65
CA TYR A 121 27.74 0.36 21.87
C TYR A 121 27.10 1.73 22.04
N ASN A 122 25.79 1.76 22.26
CA ASN A 122 24.98 2.97 22.31
C ASN A 122 24.15 3.05 23.58
N ARG A 123 24.34 4.10 24.38
CA ARG A 123 23.67 4.23 25.67
C ARG A 123 23.15 5.64 25.91
N MET A 124 21.87 5.77 26.28
CA MET A 124 21.19 7.06 26.48
C MET A 124 21.43 8.04 25.30
N SER A 125 21.43 7.52 24.07
CA SER A 125 21.98 8.17 22.88
C SER A 125 21.08 7.93 21.66
N ASN A 126 20.85 8.94 20.81
CA ASN A 126 20.12 8.74 19.55
C ASN A 126 21.10 8.48 18.41
N LEU A 127 21.04 7.30 17.81
CA LEU A 127 21.95 6.89 16.73
C LEU A 127 21.22 6.92 15.39
N GLU A 128 21.74 7.70 14.45
CA GLU A 128 21.26 7.77 13.07
C GLU A 128 22.33 7.21 12.12
N LEU A 129 21.96 6.17 11.37
CA LEU A 129 22.84 5.50 10.42
C LEU A 129 22.20 5.49 9.03
N ALA A 130 22.98 5.90 8.02
CA ALA A 130 22.61 5.79 6.61
C ALA A 130 23.73 5.10 5.83
N ASP A 131 23.37 4.08 5.05
CA ASP A 131 24.30 3.38 4.13
C ASP A 131 25.53 2.79 4.85
N CYS A 132 25.37 2.35 6.10
CA CYS A 132 26.46 1.81 6.93
C CYS A 132 26.53 0.28 6.87
N THR A 133 27.74 -0.26 7.00
CA THR A 133 27.99 -1.71 7.01
C THR A 133 28.62 -2.17 8.31
N PHE A 134 28.08 -3.23 8.91
CA PHE A 134 28.61 -3.93 10.08
C PHE A 134 28.89 -5.37 9.70
N SER A 135 30.17 -5.76 9.63
CA SER A 135 30.57 -7.10 9.21
C SER A 135 31.53 -7.76 10.18
N GLU A 136 31.30 -9.04 10.49
CA GLU A 136 32.26 -9.86 11.26
C GLU A 136 32.62 -9.27 12.63
N ASN A 137 31.73 -8.47 13.23
CA ASN A 137 31.96 -7.94 14.58
C ASN A 137 31.48 -8.92 15.63
N THR A 138 32.20 -8.98 16.75
CA THR A 138 31.94 -9.93 17.84
C THR A 138 31.78 -9.22 19.16
N ALA A 139 30.72 -9.57 19.91
CA ALA A 139 30.54 -9.14 21.29
C ALA A 139 29.89 -10.19 22.16
N GLY A 140 29.83 -9.97 23.47
CA GLY A 140 28.97 -10.76 24.36
C GLY A 140 27.48 -10.57 24.04
N SER A 141 27.06 -9.35 23.68
CA SER A 141 25.71 -9.02 23.17
C SER A 141 25.79 -7.92 22.10
N GLY A 142 24.95 -7.98 21.07
CA GLY A 142 24.97 -6.99 19.99
C GLY A 142 26.28 -7.02 19.21
N GLY A 143 26.50 -8.09 18.43
CA GLY A 143 27.75 -8.27 17.69
C GLY A 143 28.07 -7.06 16.81
N GLY A 144 27.11 -6.63 15.99
CA GLY A 144 27.19 -5.35 15.28
C GLY A 144 26.92 -4.16 16.20
N ILE A 145 25.69 -4.04 16.70
CA ILE A 145 25.25 -2.93 17.55
C ILE A 145 24.59 -3.44 18.83
N TYR A 146 24.90 -2.79 19.95
CA TYR A 146 24.13 -2.90 21.19
C TYR A 146 23.61 -1.52 21.60
N SER A 147 22.31 -1.41 21.91
CA SER A 147 21.68 -0.17 22.36
C SER A 147 20.87 -0.34 23.63
N GLU A 148 20.99 0.58 24.59
CA GLU A 148 20.27 0.55 25.88
C GLU A 148 19.89 1.94 26.45
N ASP A 149 19.13 1.93 27.54
CA ASP A 149 18.78 3.08 28.39
C ASP A 149 18.03 4.22 27.67
N ASN A 150 16.87 3.94 27.06
CA ASN A 150 16.00 4.92 26.35
C ASN A 150 16.70 5.67 25.20
N SER A 151 17.56 4.97 24.47
CA SER A 151 18.13 5.37 23.19
C SER A 151 17.12 5.23 22.05
N ARG A 152 17.32 5.99 20.96
CA ARG A 152 16.57 5.80 19.70
C ARG A 152 17.52 5.36 18.61
N LEU A 153 17.11 4.37 17.81
CA LEU A 153 17.85 3.90 16.64
C LEU A 153 17.05 4.19 15.37
N ILE A 154 17.66 4.91 14.43
CA ILE A 154 17.11 5.14 13.09
C ILE A 154 18.14 4.68 12.06
N LEU A 155 17.85 3.59 11.36
CA LEU A 155 18.75 2.96 10.41
C LEU A 155 18.09 2.90 9.04
N THR A 156 18.79 3.39 8.02
CA THR A 156 18.35 3.35 6.62
C THR A 156 19.45 2.76 5.74
N ASN A 157 19.10 1.77 4.92
CA ASN A 157 20.02 1.12 3.98
C ASN A 157 21.28 0.51 4.65
N CYS A 158 21.16 0.03 5.88
CA CYS A 158 22.28 -0.55 6.62
C CYS A 158 22.38 -2.07 6.41
N THR A 159 23.61 -2.59 6.39
CA THR A 159 23.88 -4.03 6.26
C THR A 159 24.59 -4.58 7.50
N PHE A 160 24.12 -5.69 8.04
CA PHE A 160 24.68 -6.45 9.15
C PHE A 160 25.01 -7.87 8.66
N GLY A 161 26.29 -8.15 8.42
CA GLY A 161 26.76 -9.42 7.89
C GLY A 161 27.64 -10.19 8.88
N ASN A 162 27.35 -11.46 9.15
CA ASN A 162 28.25 -12.36 9.90
C ASN A 162 28.70 -11.83 11.28
N ASN A 163 27.87 -11.03 11.95
CA ASN A 163 28.18 -10.55 13.30
C ASN A 163 27.76 -11.58 14.35
N VAL A 164 28.50 -11.64 15.46
CA VAL A 164 28.37 -12.70 16.46
C VAL A 164 28.14 -12.12 17.86
N ALA A 165 27.09 -12.61 18.53
CA ALA A 165 26.85 -12.40 19.96
C ALA A 165 27.13 -13.70 20.74
N GLU A 166 28.27 -13.76 21.43
CA GLU A 166 28.78 -14.99 22.05
C GLU A 166 28.06 -15.40 23.34
N ARG A 167 27.30 -14.51 23.98
CA ARG A 167 26.73 -14.77 25.32
C ARG A 167 25.22 -14.65 25.42
N VAL A 168 24.60 -13.66 24.77
CA VAL A 168 23.18 -13.37 25.00
C VAL A 168 22.39 -13.09 23.71
N LEU A 169 22.20 -11.84 23.32
CA LEU A 169 21.21 -11.47 22.31
C LEU A 169 21.84 -10.71 21.14
N GLY A 170 21.22 -10.82 19.97
CA GLY A 170 21.44 -9.89 18.86
C GLY A 170 22.78 -10.08 18.18
N GLY A 171 22.90 -11.09 17.32
CA GLY A 171 24.13 -11.30 16.54
C GLY A 171 24.45 -10.06 15.70
N GLY A 172 23.48 -9.63 14.88
CA GLY A 172 23.55 -8.36 14.16
C GLY A 172 23.35 -7.17 15.09
N MET A 173 22.20 -7.11 15.76
CA MET A 173 21.85 -6.02 16.64
C MET A 173 21.09 -6.47 17.89
N CYS A 174 21.41 -5.88 19.03
CA CYS A 174 20.69 -6.04 20.28
C CYS A 174 20.16 -4.69 20.75
N ASN A 175 18.88 -4.66 21.11
CA ASN A 175 18.20 -3.52 21.69
C ASN A 175 17.63 -3.91 23.06
N SER A 176 18.12 -3.29 24.13
CA SER A 176 17.62 -3.48 25.49
C SER A 176 17.02 -2.18 26.06
N ASP A 177 16.11 -2.32 27.02
CA ASP A 177 15.61 -1.25 27.90
C ASP A 177 15.03 -0.01 27.21
N ALA A 178 13.76 -0.12 26.77
CA ALA A 178 12.90 1.02 26.43
C ALA A 178 13.41 1.92 25.29
N ASN A 179 13.88 1.32 24.19
CA ASN A 179 14.34 2.03 23.00
C ASN A 179 13.40 1.85 21.81
N ASP A 180 13.08 2.95 21.12
CA ASP A 180 12.40 2.88 19.82
C ASP A 180 13.41 2.56 18.71
N VAL A 181 13.04 1.62 17.85
CA VAL A 181 13.91 1.11 16.78
C VAL A 181 13.17 1.19 15.44
N PHE A 182 13.69 2.02 14.53
CA PHE A 182 13.14 2.25 13.20
C PHE A 182 14.14 1.84 12.12
N LEU A 183 13.86 0.75 11.42
CA LEU A 183 14.73 0.18 10.39
C LEU A 183 14.01 0.21 9.06
N THR A 184 14.66 0.81 8.06
CA THR A 184 14.15 0.86 6.68
C THR A 184 15.22 0.35 5.72
N ASN A 185 14.83 -0.56 4.83
CA ASN A 185 15.71 -1.14 3.80
C ASN A 185 17.01 -1.75 4.37
N CYS A 186 16.95 -2.33 5.56
CA CYS A 186 18.13 -2.92 6.22
C CYS A 186 18.24 -4.42 5.95
N ILE A 187 19.48 -4.92 5.89
CA ILE A 187 19.78 -6.34 5.63
C ILE A 187 20.53 -6.92 6.83
N PHE A 188 20.03 -8.02 7.38
CA PHE A 188 20.67 -8.85 8.40
C PHE A 188 20.95 -10.22 7.79
N SER A 189 22.22 -10.54 7.52
CA SER A 189 22.61 -11.78 6.85
C SER A 189 23.69 -12.53 7.62
N GLY A 190 23.50 -13.84 7.84
CA GLY A 190 24.52 -14.71 8.43
C GLY A 190 24.90 -14.39 9.87
N ASN A 191 24.10 -13.59 10.60
CA ASN A 191 24.44 -13.22 11.96
C ASN A 191 24.03 -14.31 12.95
N SER A 192 24.79 -14.45 14.05
CA SER A 192 24.55 -15.52 15.01
C SER A 192 24.59 -15.05 16.48
N ALA A 193 23.73 -15.65 17.31
CA ALA A 193 23.64 -15.36 18.74
C ALA A 193 23.53 -16.64 19.56
N ASN A 194 24.26 -16.72 20.69
CA ASN A 194 24.26 -17.86 21.62
C ASN A 194 22.95 -18.03 22.44
N ARG A 195 21.90 -17.23 22.16
CA ARG A 195 20.61 -17.39 22.83
C ARG A 195 19.43 -16.93 21.99
N SER A 196 19.35 -15.66 21.61
CA SER A 196 18.16 -15.21 20.86
C SER A 196 18.43 -14.01 19.97
N GLY A 197 17.66 -13.88 18.90
CA GLY A 197 17.82 -12.80 17.92
C GLY A 197 19.13 -12.92 17.15
N GLY A 198 19.29 -13.97 16.33
CA GLY A 198 20.48 -14.12 15.50
C GLY A 198 20.74 -12.87 14.66
N GLY A 199 19.71 -12.39 13.96
CA GLY A 199 19.73 -11.09 13.28
C GLY A 199 19.54 -9.94 14.27
N LEU A 200 18.35 -9.86 14.87
CA LEU A 200 17.96 -8.80 15.79
C LEU A 200 17.30 -9.36 17.05
N GLY A 201 17.80 -8.97 18.23
CA GLY A 201 17.09 -9.12 19.50
C GLY A 201 16.61 -7.78 20.04
N SER A 202 15.31 -7.61 20.28
CA SER A 202 14.73 -6.38 20.83
C SER A 202 13.87 -6.65 22.06
N ASN A 203 14.18 -5.97 23.17
CA ASN A 203 13.50 -6.12 24.45
C ASN A 203 12.89 -4.79 24.92
N HIS A 204 11.55 -4.73 24.94
CA HIS A 204 10.72 -3.72 25.62
C HIS A 204 10.63 -2.32 24.96
N ASN A 205 10.08 -2.18 23.74
CA ASN A 205 9.45 -0.95 23.19
C ASN A 205 8.99 -1.14 21.72
N LYS A 206 8.51 -0.06 21.05
CA LYS A 206 8.07 -0.09 19.65
C LYS A 206 9.22 -0.40 18.68
N LEU A 207 9.12 -1.55 18.02
CA LEU A 207 9.95 -1.93 16.87
C LEU A 207 9.19 -1.64 15.57
N MET A 208 9.83 -0.97 14.61
CA MET A 208 9.28 -0.78 13.27
C MET A 208 10.30 -1.23 12.22
N LEU A 209 9.91 -2.22 11.42
CA LEU A 209 10.70 -2.78 10.32
C LEU A 209 9.96 -2.55 9.01
N ILE A 210 10.60 -1.88 8.06
CA ILE A 210 10.04 -1.62 6.73
C ILE A 210 11.04 -2.08 5.67
N ASN A 211 10.60 -2.92 4.74
CA ASN A 211 11.42 -3.40 3.62
C ASN A 211 12.75 -4.03 4.06
N CYS A 212 12.79 -4.69 5.22
CA CYS A 212 14.01 -5.28 5.77
C CYS A 212 14.12 -6.76 5.39
N VAL A 213 15.36 -7.26 5.30
CA VAL A 213 15.66 -8.67 4.98
C VAL A 213 16.45 -9.29 6.12
N PHE A 214 15.99 -10.43 6.62
CA PHE A 214 16.67 -11.28 7.59
C PHE A 214 16.92 -12.64 6.95
N ASP A 215 18.15 -12.88 6.53
CA ASP A 215 18.55 -14.09 5.79
C ASP A 215 19.64 -14.88 6.51
N GLU A 216 19.49 -16.19 6.61
CA GLU A 216 20.51 -17.09 7.16
C GLU A 216 21.00 -16.71 8.58
N ASN A 217 20.13 -16.11 9.41
CA ASN A 217 20.52 -15.77 10.79
C ASN A 217 20.19 -16.91 11.75
N GLU A 218 21.03 -17.08 12.77
CA GLU A 218 21.02 -18.24 13.64
C GLU A 218 20.98 -17.86 15.13
N ALA A 219 20.01 -18.40 15.87
CA ALA A 219 20.05 -18.43 17.32
C ALA A 219 20.40 -19.85 17.78
N TYR A 220 21.60 -20.04 18.33
CA TYR A 220 22.12 -21.32 18.79
C TYR A 220 22.40 -21.28 20.29
N GLY A 221 22.58 -22.42 20.96
CA GLY A 221 22.85 -22.44 22.40
C GLY A 221 22.78 -23.86 22.98
N GLU A 222 23.41 -24.06 24.14
CA GLU A 222 23.58 -25.39 24.75
C GLU A 222 22.26 -26.03 25.26
N SER A 223 21.16 -25.27 25.32
CA SER A 223 19.84 -25.76 25.73
C SER A 223 18.79 -25.56 24.64
N LEU A 224 18.10 -26.65 24.28
CA LEU A 224 17.05 -26.70 23.25
C LEU A 224 15.84 -25.77 23.49
N TYR A 225 15.74 -25.13 24.67
CA TYR A 225 14.63 -24.24 25.05
C TYR A 225 15.03 -22.78 25.21
N THR A 226 16.29 -22.44 24.94
CA THR A 226 16.80 -21.07 25.10
C THR A 226 17.01 -20.33 23.78
N ASN A 227 16.92 -21.06 22.66
CA ASN A 227 17.35 -20.62 21.34
C ASN A 227 16.16 -20.09 20.54
N LYS A 228 15.97 -18.76 20.50
CA LYS A 228 14.71 -18.14 20.04
C LYS A 228 14.96 -17.07 18.98
N GLY A 229 14.15 -17.00 17.93
CA GLY A 229 14.20 -15.88 16.98
C GLY A 229 15.50 -15.86 16.19
N GLY A 230 15.64 -16.75 15.20
CA GLY A 230 16.84 -16.80 14.34
C GLY A 230 17.01 -15.49 13.60
N GLY A 231 15.98 -15.06 12.88
CA GLY A 231 15.91 -13.73 12.27
C GLY A 231 15.68 -12.64 13.31
N LEU A 232 14.53 -12.71 13.99
CA LEU A 232 14.10 -11.71 14.96
C LEU A 232 13.59 -12.36 16.24
N TYR A 233 14.12 -11.90 17.37
CA TYR A 233 13.51 -12.04 18.68
C TYR A 233 12.98 -10.67 19.11
N THR A 234 11.68 -10.54 19.35
CA THR A 234 11.10 -9.28 19.81
C THR A 234 10.16 -9.46 20.99
N PHE A 235 10.26 -8.52 21.93
CA PHE A 235 9.39 -8.34 23.07
C PHE A 235 8.83 -6.92 23.11
N GLY A 236 7.50 -6.78 23.20
CA GLY A 236 6.78 -5.50 23.07
C GLY A 236 6.22 -5.26 21.67
N ASP A 237 5.58 -4.10 21.49
CA ASP A 237 4.91 -3.71 20.25
C ASP A 237 5.84 -3.75 19.04
N ALA A 238 5.39 -4.35 17.94
CA ALA A 238 6.15 -4.46 16.71
C ALA A 238 5.28 -4.27 15.46
N GLU A 239 5.81 -3.56 14.49
CA GLU A 239 5.21 -3.32 13.19
C GLU A 239 6.19 -3.76 12.10
N ILE A 240 5.83 -4.79 11.34
CA ILE A 240 6.68 -5.42 10.34
C ILE A 240 5.98 -5.33 8.99
N ILE A 241 6.55 -4.56 8.07
CA ILE A 241 5.92 -4.21 6.79
C ILE A 241 6.88 -4.54 5.65
N ASN A 242 6.40 -5.33 4.68
CA ASN A 242 7.15 -5.67 3.46
C ASN A 242 8.54 -6.28 3.73
N CYS A 243 8.68 -7.01 4.83
CA CYS A 243 9.95 -7.63 5.23
C CYS A 243 10.03 -9.08 4.76
N ALA A 244 11.25 -9.59 4.60
CA ALA A 244 11.52 -10.98 4.26
C ALA A 244 12.36 -11.66 5.35
N PHE A 245 11.87 -12.76 5.90
CA PHE A 245 12.58 -13.65 6.81
C PHE A 245 12.86 -14.96 6.09
N ARG A 246 14.13 -15.19 5.74
CA ARG A 246 14.56 -16.29 4.88
C ARG A 246 15.61 -17.15 5.57
N ASN A 247 15.47 -18.47 5.46
CA ASN A 247 16.50 -19.44 5.83
C ASN A 247 17.06 -19.26 7.26
N ASN A 248 16.29 -18.67 8.18
CA ASN A 248 16.75 -18.46 9.54
C ASN A 248 16.56 -19.74 10.36
N TRP A 249 17.37 -19.89 11.40
CA TRP A 249 17.35 -21.06 12.27
C TRP A 249 17.31 -20.70 13.75
N ALA A 250 16.47 -21.42 14.50
CA ALA A 250 16.42 -21.39 15.97
C ALA A 250 15.77 -22.68 16.47
N SER A 251 15.74 -22.92 17.79
CA SER A 251 14.88 -23.99 18.33
C SER A 251 13.41 -23.58 18.36
N GLU A 252 13.12 -22.28 18.49
CA GLU A 252 11.75 -21.73 18.52
C GLU A 252 11.66 -20.40 17.75
N GLY A 253 10.64 -20.25 16.89
CA GLY A 253 10.38 -19.02 16.12
C GLY A 253 11.52 -18.67 15.19
N ALA A 254 11.88 -19.54 14.24
CA ALA A 254 13.12 -19.40 13.50
C ALA A 254 13.18 -18.12 12.65
N GLY A 255 12.12 -17.79 11.94
CA GLY A 255 11.98 -16.45 11.34
C GLY A 255 11.79 -15.39 12.42
N VAL A 256 10.65 -15.45 13.12
CA VAL A 256 10.29 -14.52 14.20
C VAL A 256 9.86 -15.26 15.45
N TYR A 257 10.44 -14.91 16.59
CA TYR A 257 9.92 -15.21 17.90
C TYR A 257 9.31 -13.94 18.50
N TYR A 258 8.02 -13.99 18.81
CA TYR A 258 7.26 -12.88 19.35
C TYR A 258 6.74 -13.18 20.76
N TYR A 259 6.89 -12.22 21.67
CA TYR A 259 6.43 -12.34 23.05
C TYR A 259 5.93 -11.00 23.61
N ASP A 260 4.67 -10.93 24.06
CA ASP A 260 4.08 -9.82 24.84
C ASP A 260 3.97 -8.47 24.10
N GLY A 261 2.75 -7.97 23.85
CA GLY A 261 2.48 -6.66 23.21
C GLY A 261 1.57 -6.75 21.97
N ILE A 262 1.53 -5.74 21.10
CA ILE A 262 0.84 -5.80 19.80
C ILE A 262 1.82 -6.03 18.65
N LEU A 263 1.61 -7.10 17.87
CA LEU A 263 2.35 -7.34 16.62
C LEU A 263 1.43 -7.21 15.40
N THR A 264 1.82 -6.35 14.47
CA THR A 264 1.22 -6.24 13.14
C THR A 264 2.24 -6.63 12.07
N VAL A 265 1.84 -7.56 11.21
CA VAL A 265 2.65 -8.04 10.08
C VAL A 265 1.86 -7.84 8.78
N ASN A 266 2.43 -7.11 7.82
CA ASN A 266 1.77 -6.81 6.55
C ASN A 266 2.73 -6.98 5.37
N GLY A 267 2.29 -7.65 4.30
CA GLY A 267 3.09 -7.75 3.07
C GLY A 267 4.40 -8.54 3.22
N CYS A 268 4.55 -9.37 4.26
CA CYS A 268 5.81 -10.02 4.60
C CYS A 268 5.91 -11.44 4.05
N ALA A 269 7.15 -11.88 3.81
CA ALA A 269 7.46 -13.24 3.37
C ALA A 269 8.30 -13.98 4.43
N PHE A 270 7.84 -15.17 4.84
CA PHE A 270 8.54 -16.08 5.74
C PHE A 270 8.84 -17.36 4.97
N THR A 271 10.09 -17.55 4.55
CA THR A 271 10.44 -18.61 3.60
C THR A 271 11.64 -19.44 4.01
N GLY A 272 11.54 -20.76 3.98
CA GLY A 272 12.69 -21.64 4.25
C GLY A 272 13.21 -21.61 5.69
N ASN A 273 12.50 -21.01 6.64
CA ASN A 273 12.95 -20.92 8.03
C ASN A 273 12.74 -22.27 8.74
N SER A 274 13.69 -22.65 9.60
CA SER A 274 13.70 -23.95 10.26
C SER A 274 13.79 -23.81 11.77
N ALA A 275 12.71 -24.16 12.46
CA ALA A 275 12.68 -24.35 13.90
C ALA A 275 12.82 -25.83 14.27
N GLU A 276 13.45 -26.14 15.41
CA GLU A 276 13.44 -27.51 15.93
C GLU A 276 12.07 -27.87 16.52
N ASN A 277 11.49 -26.98 17.33
CA ASN A 277 10.30 -27.28 18.13
C ASN A 277 9.05 -26.55 17.62
N PHE A 278 9.07 -25.21 17.59
CA PHE A 278 7.85 -24.41 17.45
C PHE A 278 8.02 -23.28 16.43
N GLY A 279 7.10 -23.17 15.48
CA GLY A 279 6.96 -22.00 14.61
C GLY A 279 8.16 -21.81 13.70
N GLY A 280 8.20 -22.50 12.56
CA GLY A 280 9.29 -22.37 11.59
C GLY A 280 9.37 -20.94 11.06
N GLY A 281 8.26 -20.41 10.52
CA GLY A 281 8.16 -19.02 10.11
C GLY A 281 8.01 -18.06 11.30
N LEU A 282 7.00 -18.28 12.13
CA LEU A 282 6.70 -17.43 13.28
C LEU A 282 6.21 -18.24 14.48
N TYR A 283 6.69 -17.87 15.67
CA TYR A 283 6.14 -18.34 16.93
C TYR A 283 5.56 -17.17 17.71
N ASN A 284 4.24 -17.21 17.92
CA ASN A 284 3.53 -16.33 18.82
C ASN A 284 3.46 -16.95 20.23
N TYR A 285 4.23 -16.39 21.16
CA TYR A 285 4.30 -16.81 22.57
C TYR A 285 3.64 -15.77 23.48
N ASP A 286 2.44 -15.26 23.18
CA ASP A 286 1.85 -14.13 23.89
C ASP A 286 0.81 -14.50 24.99
N ASN A 287 0.72 -13.66 26.02
CA ASN A 287 -0.25 -13.69 27.11
C ASN A 287 -1.41 -12.66 26.96
N MET A 288 -1.38 -11.72 25.98
CA MET A 288 -2.44 -10.82 25.40
C MET A 288 -1.77 -9.50 24.89
N PRO A 289 -2.16 -8.81 23.78
CA PRO A 289 -3.41 -8.80 22.99
C PRO A 289 -3.22 -9.26 21.49
N ASP A 290 -4.08 -8.81 20.57
CA ASP A 290 -4.24 -9.28 19.17
C ASP A 290 -2.95 -9.23 18.30
N LEU A 291 -2.62 -10.35 17.66
CA LEU A 291 -1.66 -10.45 16.55
C LEU A 291 -2.42 -10.37 15.23
N THR A 292 -2.07 -9.40 14.37
CA THR A 292 -2.68 -9.27 13.04
C THR A 292 -1.65 -9.54 11.94
N ILE A 293 -1.95 -10.47 11.04
CA ILE A 293 -1.11 -10.82 9.89
C ILE A 293 -1.93 -10.67 8.61
N THR A 294 -1.46 -9.88 7.66
CA THR A 294 -2.21 -9.59 6.42
C THR A 294 -1.31 -9.61 5.19
N ASN A 295 -1.81 -10.10 4.05
CA ASN A 295 -1.09 -10.08 2.78
C ASN A 295 0.30 -10.75 2.87
N CYS A 296 0.44 -11.83 3.64
CA CYS A 296 1.73 -12.48 3.92
C CYS A 296 1.84 -13.86 3.28
N THR A 297 3.08 -14.26 2.98
CA THR A 297 3.42 -15.61 2.49
C THR A 297 4.23 -16.38 3.53
N PHE A 298 3.88 -17.64 3.73
CA PHE A 298 4.61 -18.61 4.55
C PHE A 298 4.96 -19.81 3.66
N GLY A 299 6.18 -19.84 3.14
CA GLY A 299 6.64 -20.83 2.15
C GLY A 299 7.73 -21.74 2.71
N GLY A 300 7.54 -23.06 2.69
CA GLY A 300 8.65 -23.97 2.97
C GLY A 300 9.29 -23.82 4.34
N ASN A 301 8.56 -23.48 5.38
CA ASN A 301 9.11 -23.43 6.74
C ASN A 301 8.97 -24.79 7.42
N THR A 302 9.88 -25.13 8.35
CA THR A 302 9.87 -26.42 9.06
C THR A 302 9.89 -26.26 10.57
N ALA A 303 9.13 -27.09 11.28
CA ALA A 303 9.12 -27.19 12.75
C ALA A 303 8.58 -28.56 13.21
N GLU A 304 8.67 -28.90 14.49
CA GLU A 304 7.86 -30.01 15.04
C GLU A 304 6.38 -29.61 15.12
N TRP A 305 6.09 -28.36 15.49
CA TRP A 305 4.75 -27.79 15.63
C TRP A 305 4.64 -26.48 14.87
N GLY A 306 3.66 -26.38 13.97
CA GLY A 306 3.40 -25.14 13.24
C GLY A 306 4.54 -24.80 12.28
N GLY A 307 4.63 -25.52 11.16
CA GLY A 307 5.70 -25.31 10.18
C GLY A 307 5.76 -23.84 9.74
N GLY A 308 4.61 -23.29 9.31
CA GLY A 308 4.44 -21.86 9.09
C GLY A 308 4.41 -21.07 10.41
N ILE A 309 3.35 -21.26 11.20
CA ILE A 309 3.14 -20.53 12.45
C ILE A 309 2.74 -21.48 13.57
N PHE A 310 3.30 -21.25 14.76
CA PHE A 310 2.79 -21.83 16.00
C PHE A 310 2.22 -20.73 16.90
N ASN A 311 0.98 -20.91 17.35
CA ASN A 311 0.27 -19.99 18.24
C ASN A 311 0.06 -20.64 19.61
N ARG A 312 0.60 -20.06 20.68
CA ARG A 312 0.54 -20.64 22.02
C ARG A 312 -0.15 -19.73 23.04
N TRP A 313 -0.84 -20.37 24.01
CA TRP A 313 -1.47 -19.74 25.18
C TRP A 313 -2.45 -18.62 24.74
N PRO A 314 -3.15 -17.82 25.59
CA PRO A 314 -4.46 -17.25 25.22
C PRO A 314 -4.42 -16.09 24.19
N SER A 315 -3.43 -16.08 23.29
CA SER A 315 -3.26 -15.14 22.18
C SER A 315 -4.34 -15.29 21.12
N HIS A 316 -4.78 -14.15 20.58
CA HIS A 316 -5.71 -14.07 19.46
C HIS A 316 -4.94 -13.67 18.20
N LEU A 317 -4.81 -14.61 17.26
CA LEU A 317 -4.25 -14.42 15.93
C LEU A 317 -5.39 -14.16 14.93
N ARG A 318 -5.35 -13.00 14.27
CA ARG A 318 -6.23 -12.63 13.15
C ARG A 318 -5.41 -12.61 11.87
N MET A 319 -5.86 -13.32 10.86
CA MET A 319 -5.21 -13.39 9.56
C MET A 319 -6.19 -13.06 8.44
N ALA A 320 -5.74 -12.25 7.49
CA ALA A 320 -6.46 -12.02 6.25
C ALA A 320 -5.53 -12.12 5.05
N ASN A 321 -6.02 -12.63 3.93
CA ASN A 321 -5.29 -12.60 2.65
C ASN A 321 -3.87 -13.19 2.79
N CYS A 322 -3.71 -14.37 3.38
CA CYS A 322 -2.38 -14.98 3.56
C CYS A 322 -2.27 -16.30 2.79
N THR A 323 -1.07 -16.62 2.31
CA THR A 323 -0.78 -17.87 1.59
C THR A 323 0.23 -18.73 2.36
N PHE A 324 -0.13 -19.99 2.63
CA PHE A 324 0.74 -20.99 3.23
C PHE A 324 0.99 -22.13 2.24
N THR A 325 2.25 -22.46 1.96
CA THR A 325 2.59 -23.54 1.03
C THR A 325 3.93 -24.20 1.32
N GLY A 326 4.02 -25.52 1.07
CA GLY A 326 5.23 -26.33 1.25
C GLY A 326 5.83 -26.38 2.66
N ASN A 327 5.13 -25.89 3.68
CA ASN A 327 5.59 -25.95 5.06
C ASN A 327 5.45 -27.38 5.59
N VAL A 328 6.32 -27.76 6.54
CA VAL A 328 6.36 -29.14 7.05
C VAL A 328 6.45 -29.13 8.58
N ALA A 329 5.53 -29.83 9.23
CA ALA A 329 5.60 -30.11 10.65
C ALA A 329 4.96 -31.45 11.02
N SER A 330 5.33 -31.97 12.19
CA SER A 330 4.67 -33.14 12.75
C SER A 330 3.23 -32.82 13.15
N ASN A 331 3.00 -31.60 13.64
CA ASN A 331 1.69 -31.11 14.07
C ASN A 331 1.41 -29.76 13.39
N GLY A 332 0.53 -29.75 12.38
CA GLY A 332 0.12 -28.52 11.69
C GLY A 332 1.21 -27.94 10.80
N ASN A 333 1.23 -28.34 9.53
CA ASN A 333 2.16 -27.84 8.53
C ASN A 333 2.03 -26.33 8.34
N ALA A 334 0.81 -25.80 8.15
CA ALA A 334 0.58 -24.35 8.09
C ALA A 334 0.59 -23.74 9.47
N LEU A 335 -0.32 -24.23 10.32
CA LEU A 335 -0.67 -23.62 11.58
C LEU A 335 -0.90 -24.69 12.63
N ALA A 336 -0.36 -24.47 13.81
CA ALA A 336 -0.70 -25.25 14.99
C ALA A 336 -1.04 -24.32 16.16
N CYS A 337 -2.07 -24.68 16.91
CA CYS A 337 -2.52 -23.99 18.11
C CYS A 337 -2.33 -24.90 19.34
N ASP A 338 -1.82 -24.33 20.43
CA ASP A 338 -1.76 -25.01 21.74
C ASP A 338 -2.79 -24.39 22.73
N PRO A 339 -3.93 -25.07 22.98
CA PRO A 339 -4.98 -24.65 23.90
C PRO A 339 -4.80 -25.26 25.30
N SER A 340 -3.57 -25.60 25.72
CA SER A 340 -3.26 -26.20 27.03
C SER A 340 -3.95 -25.53 28.24
N PHE A 341 -4.45 -24.29 28.11
CA PHE A 341 -5.34 -23.65 29.07
C PHE A 341 -6.80 -23.67 28.63
N THR A 342 -7.59 -24.56 29.27
CA THR A 342 -9.02 -24.75 28.97
C THR A 342 -9.93 -23.59 29.40
N THR A 343 -9.44 -22.67 30.24
CA THR A 343 -10.24 -21.53 30.74
C THR A 343 -10.16 -20.28 29.87
N LEU A 344 -9.10 -20.14 29.05
CA LEU A 344 -8.88 -19.06 28.09
C LEU A 344 -8.12 -19.67 26.90
N PRO A 345 -8.79 -20.36 25.96
CA PRO A 345 -8.10 -20.95 24.82
C PRO A 345 -7.59 -19.85 23.87
N GLY A 346 -6.43 -20.08 23.24
CA GLY A 346 -5.93 -19.23 22.16
C GLY A 346 -6.92 -19.16 21.00
N ARG A 347 -7.11 -17.95 20.46
CA ARG A 347 -7.91 -17.54 19.30
C ARG A 347 -7.22 -17.66 17.95
N ILE A 348 -7.68 -18.42 16.97
CA ILE A 348 -7.26 -18.18 15.56
C ILE A 348 -8.49 -17.83 14.69
N GLU A 349 -8.42 -16.72 13.97
CA GLU A 349 -9.39 -16.28 12.96
C GLU A 349 -8.68 -16.06 11.62
N LEU A 350 -9.11 -16.77 10.57
CA LEU A 350 -8.59 -16.58 9.21
C LEU A 350 -9.73 -16.26 8.23
N THR A 351 -9.46 -15.32 7.33
CA THR A 351 -10.35 -14.94 6.21
C THR A 351 -9.55 -14.75 4.94
N ASN A 352 -10.10 -15.10 3.77
CA ASN A 352 -9.46 -14.89 2.46
C ASN A 352 -8.07 -15.55 2.34
N CYS A 353 -7.78 -16.60 3.10
CA CYS A 353 -6.46 -17.23 3.10
C CYS A 353 -6.42 -18.42 2.15
N ILE A 354 -5.22 -18.79 1.71
CA ILE A 354 -4.95 -20.06 1.02
C ILE A 354 -3.99 -20.89 1.87
N LEU A 355 -4.44 -22.06 2.31
CA LEU A 355 -3.66 -22.99 3.13
C LEU A 355 -3.45 -24.28 2.34
N TRP A 356 -2.33 -24.36 1.62
CA TRP A 356 -2.03 -25.44 0.67
C TRP A 356 -0.77 -26.22 1.08
N ASN A 357 -0.89 -26.95 2.20
CA ASN A 357 0.21 -27.61 2.91
C ASN A 357 -0.02 -29.13 3.13
N GLY A 358 -0.93 -29.77 2.39
CA GLY A 358 -1.24 -31.20 2.46
C GLY A 358 -2.14 -31.62 3.63
N ASP A 359 -2.26 -32.92 3.85
CA ASP A 359 -3.26 -33.53 4.76
C ASP A 359 -3.12 -33.11 6.25
N ASN A 360 -1.96 -32.58 6.66
CA ASN A 360 -1.69 -32.11 8.03
C ASN A 360 -1.63 -30.57 8.10
N THR A 361 -2.42 -29.85 7.28
CA THR A 361 -2.33 -28.39 7.16
C THR A 361 -2.55 -27.67 8.50
N LEU A 362 -3.50 -28.13 9.32
CA LEU A 362 -3.88 -27.50 10.59
C LEU A 362 -3.78 -28.49 11.75
N PHE A 363 -3.41 -27.99 12.93
CA PHE A 363 -3.50 -28.75 14.17
C PHE A 363 -4.22 -27.95 15.26
N ASP A 364 -5.34 -28.50 15.75
CA ASP A 364 -6.12 -28.01 16.89
C ASP A 364 -6.44 -29.21 17.81
N PRO A 365 -5.87 -29.29 19.02
CA PRO A 365 -6.07 -30.44 19.90
C PRO A 365 -7.34 -30.34 20.76
N ASN A 366 -8.22 -29.34 20.58
CA ASN A 366 -9.46 -29.22 21.35
C ASN A 366 -10.63 -30.01 20.72
N PRO A 367 -11.15 -31.07 21.37
CA PRO A 367 -12.22 -31.90 20.83
C PRO A 367 -13.65 -31.32 20.97
N ASP A 368 -13.86 -30.28 21.80
CA ASP A 368 -15.21 -29.83 22.21
C ASP A 368 -15.65 -28.49 21.58
N GLY A 369 -14.84 -27.90 20.70
CA GLY A 369 -15.13 -26.67 19.97
C GLY A 369 -13.83 -26.05 19.44
N SER A 370 -13.69 -25.99 18.11
CA SER A 370 -12.43 -25.55 17.50
C SER A 370 -12.05 -24.13 17.90
N THR A 371 -10.79 -23.95 18.25
CA THR A 371 -10.16 -22.65 18.53
C THR A 371 -9.77 -21.90 17.25
N ILE A 372 -9.84 -22.60 16.11
CA ILE A 372 -9.50 -22.12 14.78
C ILE A 372 -10.78 -21.91 13.98
N ALA A 373 -11.15 -20.65 13.77
CA ALA A 373 -12.24 -20.26 12.89
C ALA A 373 -11.68 -19.83 11.53
N ILE A 374 -12.15 -20.46 10.46
CA ILE A 374 -11.73 -20.16 9.09
C ILE A 374 -12.99 -19.89 8.28
N ALA A 375 -13.03 -18.77 7.59
CA ALA A 375 -14.08 -18.45 6.64
C ALA A 375 -13.47 -17.95 5.33
N TYR A 376 -14.22 -18.09 4.24
CA TYR A 376 -13.88 -17.54 2.93
C TYR A 376 -12.44 -17.83 2.51
N SER A 377 -11.96 -19.03 2.78
CA SER A 377 -10.56 -19.43 2.55
C SER A 377 -10.49 -20.75 1.79
N ASP A 378 -9.42 -20.96 1.05
CA ASP A 378 -9.11 -22.23 0.39
C ASP A 378 -8.21 -23.05 1.30
N VAL A 379 -8.72 -24.19 1.79
CA VAL A 379 -8.02 -25.02 2.78
C VAL A 379 -7.93 -26.46 2.29
N GLN A 380 -6.72 -26.90 2.01
CA GLN A 380 -6.44 -28.23 1.50
C GLN A 380 -6.98 -29.32 2.44
N GLY A 381 -7.80 -30.22 1.90
CA GLY A 381 -8.40 -31.32 2.66
C GLY A 381 -9.78 -31.00 3.24
N GLY A 382 -10.35 -29.83 2.93
CA GLY A 382 -11.78 -29.55 3.11
C GLY A 382 -12.18 -29.14 4.54
N TRP A 383 -11.69 -27.98 5.00
CA TRP A 383 -12.03 -27.46 6.33
C TRP A 383 -13.39 -26.77 6.38
N LEU A 384 -14.22 -27.16 7.36
CA LEU A 384 -15.56 -26.57 7.53
C LEU A 384 -15.48 -25.10 7.92
N GLY A 385 -16.29 -24.28 7.25
CA GLY A 385 -16.43 -22.84 7.51
C GLY A 385 -17.24 -22.17 6.41
N GLU A 386 -17.82 -21.01 6.72
CA GLU A 386 -18.61 -20.25 5.75
C GLU A 386 -17.73 -19.83 4.57
N GLY A 387 -18.16 -20.12 3.33
CA GLY A 387 -17.44 -19.71 2.13
C GLY A 387 -16.09 -20.40 1.89
N ASN A 388 -15.70 -21.38 2.71
CA ASN A 388 -14.46 -22.13 2.47
C ASN A 388 -14.58 -23.04 1.24
N ILE A 389 -13.45 -23.20 0.55
CA ILE A 389 -13.30 -24.08 -0.59
C ILE A 389 -12.10 -25.03 -0.38
N ASP A 390 -12.03 -26.08 -1.19
CA ASP A 390 -10.92 -27.04 -1.23
C ASP A 390 -10.67 -27.39 -2.70
N VAL A 391 -9.92 -26.51 -3.35
CA VAL A 391 -9.61 -26.58 -4.78
C VAL A 391 -8.13 -26.35 -4.98
N ASN A 392 -7.56 -26.85 -6.07
CA ASN A 392 -6.19 -26.47 -6.39
C ASN A 392 -6.13 -24.94 -6.59
N PRO A 393 -5.26 -24.20 -5.86
CA PRO A 393 -5.16 -22.75 -6.00
C PRO A 393 -4.71 -22.31 -7.40
N ASP A 394 -4.11 -23.22 -8.18
CA ASP A 394 -3.56 -22.92 -9.51
C ASP A 394 -2.60 -21.74 -9.49
N PHE A 395 -1.67 -21.75 -8.53
CA PHE A 395 -0.52 -20.84 -8.51
C PHE A 395 0.27 -20.92 -9.82
N VAL A 396 0.91 -19.80 -10.22
CA VAL A 396 1.86 -19.77 -11.35
C VAL A 396 2.91 -20.85 -11.18
N GLN A 397 3.57 -20.83 -10.01
CA GLN A 397 4.60 -21.78 -9.65
C GLN A 397 4.63 -21.94 -8.12
N ALA A 398 4.35 -23.15 -7.63
CA ALA A 398 4.56 -23.45 -6.22
C ALA A 398 6.06 -23.47 -5.88
N GLY A 399 6.41 -23.00 -4.67
CA GLY A 399 7.75 -23.13 -4.13
C GLY A 399 8.08 -24.60 -3.81
N TYR A 400 9.37 -24.93 -3.77
CA TYR A 400 9.81 -26.30 -3.50
C TYR A 400 11.20 -26.38 -2.88
N TRP A 401 11.43 -27.45 -2.13
CA TRP A 401 12.76 -27.81 -1.63
C TRP A 401 13.60 -28.46 -2.71
N THR A 402 14.85 -28.03 -2.87
CA THR A 402 15.79 -28.69 -3.78
C THR A 402 16.08 -30.13 -3.34
N GLN A 403 16.38 -31.00 -4.31
CA GLN A 403 16.90 -32.33 -4.00
C GLN A 403 18.31 -32.19 -3.40
N PRO A 404 18.66 -32.97 -2.35
CA PRO A 404 20.01 -32.98 -1.81
C PRO A 404 21.02 -33.35 -2.90
N SER A 405 22.14 -32.62 -3.01
CA SER A 405 23.17 -33.00 -3.96
C SER A 405 23.99 -34.19 -3.43
N PRO A 406 24.50 -35.09 -4.29
CA PRO A 406 25.39 -36.17 -3.86
C PRO A 406 26.68 -35.69 -3.18
N ARG A 407 27.02 -34.40 -3.32
CA ARG A 407 28.21 -33.77 -2.71
C ARG A 407 27.90 -33.07 -1.38
N GLN A 408 26.64 -32.67 -1.15
CA GLN A 408 26.14 -32.05 0.09
C GLN A 408 24.77 -32.65 0.44
N PRO A 409 24.72 -33.83 1.08
CA PRO A 409 23.48 -34.56 1.33
C PRO A 409 22.55 -33.92 2.38
N SER A 410 23.02 -32.90 3.10
CA SER A 410 22.30 -32.19 4.15
C SER A 410 21.70 -30.84 3.70
N GLU A 411 22.06 -30.32 2.53
CA GLU A 411 21.61 -29.00 2.05
C GLU A 411 20.39 -29.16 1.13
N ARG A 412 19.20 -28.99 1.70
CA ARG A 412 18.00 -28.67 0.93
C ARG A 412 17.76 -27.17 1.09
N ASN A 413 17.66 -26.46 -0.03
CA ASN A 413 17.35 -25.04 -0.06
C ASN A 413 15.92 -24.87 -0.54
N TRP A 414 15.19 -23.93 0.07
CA TRP A 414 13.87 -23.57 -0.40
C TRP A 414 14.00 -22.64 -1.61
N ILE A 415 13.35 -23.02 -2.72
CA ILE A 415 13.17 -22.15 -3.88
C ILE A 415 11.78 -21.56 -3.80
N GLU A 416 11.70 -20.25 -3.66
CA GLU A 416 10.44 -19.53 -3.54
C GLU A 416 9.63 -19.58 -4.84
N GLY A 417 8.32 -19.74 -4.70
CA GLY A 417 7.37 -19.78 -5.81
C GLY A 417 6.82 -18.41 -6.20
N ASP A 418 6.03 -18.41 -7.27
CA ASP A 418 5.14 -17.31 -7.64
C ASP A 418 3.69 -17.73 -7.33
N TYR A 419 3.16 -17.16 -6.26
CA TYR A 419 1.85 -17.50 -5.70
C TYR A 419 0.71 -16.63 -6.24
N HIS A 420 0.93 -15.84 -7.30
CA HIS A 420 -0.19 -15.23 -8.01
C HIS A 420 -1.10 -16.34 -8.57
N LEU A 421 -2.40 -16.09 -8.54
CA LEU A 421 -3.40 -17.02 -9.06
C LEU A 421 -3.39 -16.95 -10.59
N LYS A 422 -3.42 -18.09 -11.29
CA LYS A 422 -3.56 -18.06 -12.75
C LYS A 422 -4.88 -17.45 -13.18
N SER A 423 -4.87 -16.67 -14.26
CA SER A 423 -6.06 -16.02 -14.78
C SER A 423 -6.05 -15.88 -16.30
N GLU A 424 -7.17 -16.25 -16.94
CA GLU A 424 -7.42 -15.99 -18.36
C GLU A 424 -7.66 -14.49 -18.66
N ALA A 425 -7.96 -13.67 -17.65
CA ALA A 425 -8.05 -12.21 -17.78
C ALA A 425 -6.72 -11.48 -17.49
N GLY A 426 -5.75 -12.22 -16.96
CA GLY A 426 -4.41 -11.73 -16.68
C GLY A 426 -4.06 -11.78 -15.19
N ARG A 427 -2.89 -12.30 -14.89
CA ARG A 427 -2.22 -12.21 -13.58
C ARG A 427 -1.01 -11.29 -13.64
N TRP A 428 -0.60 -10.76 -12.50
CA TRP A 428 0.63 -9.98 -12.42
C TRP A 428 1.85 -10.91 -12.54
N ASP A 429 2.85 -10.49 -13.33
CA ASP A 429 4.18 -11.10 -13.33
C ASP A 429 5.18 -10.11 -12.71
N PRO A 430 5.72 -10.41 -11.51
CA PRO A 430 6.63 -9.49 -10.83
C PRO A 430 7.96 -9.29 -11.56
N ASN A 431 8.36 -10.22 -12.44
CA ASN A 431 9.64 -10.10 -13.17
C ASN A 431 9.54 -9.11 -14.33
N SER A 432 8.45 -9.16 -15.10
CA SER A 432 8.22 -8.27 -16.22
C SER A 432 7.44 -7.00 -15.84
N GLN A 433 6.87 -6.95 -14.64
CA GLN A 433 5.95 -5.90 -14.18
C GLN A 433 4.79 -5.69 -15.16
N SER A 434 4.21 -6.78 -15.64
CA SER A 434 3.17 -6.78 -16.65
C SER A 434 2.09 -7.83 -16.39
N TRP A 435 0.95 -7.69 -17.09
CA TRP A 435 -0.16 -8.63 -17.00
C TRP A 435 0.03 -9.77 -18.01
N VAL A 436 0.06 -11.01 -17.52
CA VAL A 436 0.21 -12.23 -18.32
C VAL A 436 -1.07 -13.03 -18.27
N VAL A 437 -1.60 -13.42 -19.43
CA VAL A 437 -2.79 -14.26 -19.56
C VAL A 437 -2.40 -15.73 -19.49
N ASP A 438 -3.10 -16.50 -18.66
CA ASP A 438 -2.95 -17.95 -18.55
C ASP A 438 -4.05 -18.69 -19.34
N ASN A 439 -3.95 -20.02 -19.38
CA ASN A 439 -4.93 -20.90 -20.04
C ASN A 439 -5.98 -21.48 -19.07
N VAL A 440 -5.98 -21.01 -17.83
CA VAL A 440 -6.87 -21.44 -16.76
C VAL A 440 -7.06 -20.26 -15.80
N THR A 441 -8.27 -20.17 -15.26
CA THR A 441 -8.58 -19.23 -14.19
C THR A 441 -8.72 -20.00 -12.88
N SER A 442 -7.95 -19.61 -11.88
CA SER A 442 -8.04 -20.16 -10.54
C SER A 442 -9.42 -19.93 -9.95
N LEU A 443 -9.96 -20.95 -9.28
CA LEU A 443 -11.22 -20.86 -8.54
C LEU A 443 -11.10 -20.03 -7.24
N CYS A 444 -9.90 -19.63 -6.87
CA CYS A 444 -9.64 -18.73 -5.74
C CYS A 444 -9.81 -17.23 -6.11
N ILE A 445 -9.99 -16.92 -7.40
CA ILE A 445 -10.33 -15.57 -7.88
C ILE A 445 -11.81 -15.29 -7.59
N ASP A 446 -12.12 -14.10 -7.06
CA ASP A 446 -13.46 -13.68 -6.60
C ASP A 446 -14.11 -14.62 -5.56
N ALA A 447 -13.29 -15.32 -4.78
CA ALA A 447 -13.77 -16.38 -3.88
C ALA A 447 -13.77 -16.00 -2.40
N GLY A 448 -13.14 -14.89 -2.01
CA GLY A 448 -13.01 -14.43 -0.62
C GLY A 448 -14.29 -13.89 0.00
N ASP A 449 -14.21 -13.16 1.11
CA ASP A 449 -15.37 -12.65 1.83
C ASP A 449 -16.07 -11.57 0.98
N PRO A 450 -17.39 -11.70 0.70
CA PRO A 450 -18.14 -10.70 -0.08
C PRO A 450 -18.18 -9.31 0.56
N ASN A 451 -17.84 -9.18 1.85
CA ASN A 451 -17.76 -7.88 2.55
C ASN A 451 -16.35 -7.31 2.58
N SER A 452 -15.33 -8.05 2.11
CA SER A 452 -13.97 -7.56 2.04
C SER A 452 -13.79 -6.53 0.94
N PRO A 453 -12.97 -5.49 1.15
CA PRO A 453 -12.77 -4.44 0.15
C PRO A 453 -12.01 -4.97 -1.07
N VAL A 454 -12.53 -4.64 -2.26
CA VAL A 454 -11.94 -5.01 -3.56
C VAL A 454 -11.32 -3.82 -4.30
N ALA A 455 -11.31 -2.63 -3.68
CA ALA A 455 -10.97 -1.37 -4.36
C ALA A 455 -9.56 -1.34 -4.97
N PHE A 456 -8.63 -2.12 -4.38
CA PHE A 456 -7.26 -2.22 -4.86
C PHE A 456 -7.06 -3.33 -5.90
N GLU A 457 -8.01 -4.25 -6.06
CA GLU A 457 -7.90 -5.27 -7.11
C GLU A 457 -8.09 -4.65 -8.50
N PRO A 458 -7.24 -5.00 -9.47
CA PRO A 458 -7.25 -4.37 -10.77
C PRO A 458 -8.43 -4.87 -11.60
N ASP A 459 -8.95 -4.00 -12.47
CA ASP A 459 -9.98 -4.40 -13.42
C ASP A 459 -9.42 -5.29 -14.56
N PRO A 460 -10.25 -6.21 -15.09
CA PRO A 460 -11.56 -6.58 -14.57
C PRO A 460 -11.46 -7.36 -13.25
N ASN A 461 -12.38 -7.09 -12.31
CA ASN A 461 -12.58 -7.88 -11.09
C ASN A 461 -14.07 -8.24 -10.93
N GLY A 462 -14.41 -9.26 -10.16
CA GLY A 462 -15.79 -9.74 -9.96
C GLY A 462 -16.50 -9.14 -8.75
N SER A 463 -16.02 -8.01 -8.23
CA SER A 463 -16.56 -7.33 -7.04
C SER A 463 -16.48 -8.13 -5.74
N ARG A 464 -15.74 -9.25 -5.72
CA ARG A 464 -15.45 -10.06 -4.53
C ARG A 464 -13.94 -10.28 -4.47
N ILE A 465 -13.34 -10.21 -3.28
CA ILE A 465 -11.88 -10.26 -3.15
C ILE A 465 -11.34 -11.63 -3.58
N ASN A 466 -10.16 -11.67 -4.19
CA ASN A 466 -9.40 -12.89 -4.39
C ASN A 466 -8.90 -13.44 -3.05
N MET A 467 -8.76 -14.76 -2.95
CA MET A 467 -8.09 -15.37 -1.79
C MET A 467 -6.56 -15.33 -1.93
N GLY A 468 -5.85 -15.36 -0.80
CA GLY A 468 -4.39 -15.48 -0.72
C GLY A 468 -3.65 -14.15 -0.54
N ALA A 469 -2.31 -14.23 -0.51
CA ALA A 469 -1.38 -13.13 -0.22
C ALA A 469 -1.57 -11.87 -1.07
N TYR A 470 -2.07 -12.02 -2.29
CA TYR A 470 -2.27 -10.93 -3.26
C TYR A 470 -3.74 -10.47 -3.33
N GLY A 471 -4.66 -11.11 -2.60
CA GLY A 471 -6.05 -10.68 -2.54
C GLY A 471 -6.18 -9.27 -1.98
N GLY A 472 -6.95 -8.42 -2.66
CA GLY A 472 -7.12 -7.02 -2.27
C GLY A 472 -5.88 -6.16 -2.46
N THR A 473 -4.94 -6.55 -3.34
CA THR A 473 -3.78 -5.73 -3.72
C THR A 473 -3.82 -5.34 -5.20
N ALA A 474 -2.97 -4.39 -5.61
CA ALA A 474 -2.86 -3.95 -7.00
C ALA A 474 -2.31 -5.03 -7.95
N GLU A 475 -1.70 -6.07 -7.38
CA GLU A 475 -1.13 -7.23 -8.06
C GLU A 475 -2.10 -8.43 -8.09
N ALA A 476 -3.30 -8.31 -7.49
CA ALA A 476 -4.32 -9.35 -7.53
C ALA A 476 -4.65 -9.75 -8.98
N SER A 477 -4.81 -11.06 -9.22
CA SER A 477 -5.17 -11.56 -10.54
C SER A 477 -6.57 -11.11 -10.97
N LYS A 478 -6.74 -10.83 -12.26
CA LYS A 478 -7.99 -10.28 -12.82
C LYS A 478 -9.05 -11.36 -12.99
N SER A 479 -10.31 -10.96 -13.02
CA SER A 479 -11.46 -11.84 -13.19
C SER A 479 -11.90 -11.93 -14.66
N PRO A 480 -11.97 -13.14 -15.25
CA PRO A 480 -12.54 -13.30 -16.58
C PRO A 480 -14.06 -13.04 -16.58
N ASN A 481 -14.62 -12.76 -17.75
CA ASN A 481 -16.06 -12.57 -18.01
C ASN A 481 -16.70 -11.29 -17.43
N TYR A 482 -15.94 -10.46 -16.72
CA TYR A 482 -16.34 -9.10 -16.40
C TYR A 482 -15.72 -8.15 -17.42
N SER A 483 -16.57 -7.34 -18.04
CA SER A 483 -16.18 -6.32 -18.99
C SER A 483 -17.02 -5.08 -18.75
N TRP A 484 -16.39 -3.94 -18.93
CA TRP A 484 -17.08 -2.66 -18.90
C TRP A 484 -17.45 -2.25 -20.34
N TRP A 485 -18.58 -1.61 -20.53
CA TRP A 485 -18.93 -0.95 -21.80
C TRP A 485 -19.63 0.38 -21.55
N PHE A 486 -19.63 1.24 -22.57
CA PHE A 486 -20.42 2.46 -22.61
C PHE A 486 -21.59 2.30 -23.56
N GLU A 487 -22.76 2.81 -23.19
CA GLU A 487 -23.82 3.04 -24.16
C GLU A 487 -23.60 4.38 -24.86
N THR A 488 -23.41 4.35 -26.18
CA THR A 488 -23.05 5.53 -26.98
C THR A 488 -24.07 5.80 -28.08
N THR A 489 -23.99 6.97 -28.72
CA THR A 489 -24.84 7.31 -29.88
C THR A 489 -24.67 6.35 -31.07
N GLN A 490 -23.56 5.61 -31.13
CA GLN A 490 -23.25 4.61 -32.14
C GLN A 490 -23.59 3.17 -31.67
N GLY A 491 -24.14 3.01 -30.45
CA GLY A 491 -24.39 1.73 -29.79
C GLY A 491 -23.35 1.39 -28.70
N PRO A 492 -23.41 0.19 -28.10
CA PRO A 492 -22.49 -0.22 -27.06
C PRO A 492 -21.04 -0.28 -27.55
N VAL A 493 -20.11 0.28 -26.77
CA VAL A 493 -18.66 0.22 -27.04
C VAL A 493 -17.94 -0.38 -25.83
N PRO A 494 -17.15 -1.47 -25.98
CA PRO A 494 -16.34 -2.01 -24.90
C PRO A 494 -15.36 -0.97 -24.34
N ALA A 495 -15.17 -0.97 -23.03
CA ALA A 495 -14.28 -0.02 -22.36
C ALA A 495 -12.79 -0.32 -22.56
N GLU A 496 -12.47 -1.56 -22.94
CA GLU A 496 -11.10 -2.03 -23.11
C GLU A 496 -10.38 -1.25 -24.22
N GLY A 497 -9.22 -0.68 -23.89
CA GLY A 497 -8.34 -0.03 -24.86
C GLY A 497 -8.81 1.35 -25.36
N LEU A 498 -9.82 1.98 -24.76
CA LEU A 498 -10.35 3.26 -25.22
C LEU A 498 -9.40 4.46 -25.04
N GLY A 499 -8.44 4.40 -24.11
CA GLY A 499 -7.58 5.54 -23.81
C GLY A 499 -8.27 6.57 -22.92
N ILE A 500 -8.11 7.87 -23.20
CA ILE A 500 -8.62 8.95 -22.35
C ILE A 500 -10.14 9.08 -22.53
N ILE A 501 -10.85 9.33 -21.44
CA ILE A 501 -12.29 9.61 -21.44
C ILE A 501 -12.50 11.00 -20.87
N LEU A 502 -13.32 11.81 -21.55
CA LEU A 502 -13.71 13.14 -21.07
C LEU A 502 -15.08 13.02 -20.37
N PRO A 503 -15.14 13.02 -19.03
CA PRO A 503 -16.34 12.67 -18.25
C PRO A 503 -17.41 13.77 -18.21
N HIS A 504 -17.08 15.01 -18.61
CA HIS A 504 -18.05 16.10 -18.62
C HIS A 504 -17.73 17.17 -19.66
N GLU A 505 -18.42 17.07 -20.79
CA GLU A 505 -18.30 18.01 -21.90
C GLU A 505 -19.67 18.32 -22.52
N HIS A 506 -19.68 19.26 -23.48
CA HIS A 506 -20.89 19.66 -24.18
C HIS A 506 -20.68 19.85 -25.68
N ILE A 507 -21.60 19.31 -26.49
CA ILE A 507 -21.61 19.45 -27.95
C ILE A 507 -22.65 20.48 -28.37
N PHE A 508 -23.86 20.39 -27.82
CA PHE A 508 -24.99 21.23 -28.21
C PHE A 508 -25.79 21.61 -26.99
N THR A 509 -25.74 22.89 -26.59
CA THR A 509 -26.35 23.36 -25.34
C THR A 509 -27.07 24.67 -25.58
N ASP A 510 -28.27 24.80 -25.02
CA ASP A 510 -29.08 26.00 -25.13
C ASP A 510 -29.46 26.57 -23.77
N LEU A 511 -28.65 27.50 -23.28
CA LEU A 511 -28.85 28.14 -21.99
C LEU A 511 -29.88 29.29 -22.01
N ARG A 512 -30.58 29.51 -23.14
CA ARG A 512 -31.69 30.49 -23.21
C ARG A 512 -32.95 29.97 -22.52
N GLY A 513 -33.03 28.66 -22.30
CA GLY A 513 -34.13 28.00 -21.59
C GLY A 513 -35.33 27.62 -22.46
N PRO A 514 -36.12 26.61 -22.03
CA PRO A 514 -37.08 25.88 -22.86
C PRO A 514 -38.28 26.71 -23.37
N THR A 515 -38.52 27.89 -22.79
CA THR A 515 -39.61 28.78 -23.20
C THR A 515 -39.20 29.76 -24.30
N THR A 516 -37.93 29.80 -24.68
CA THR A 516 -37.43 30.69 -25.73
C THR A 516 -37.81 30.17 -27.12
N PRO A 517 -38.35 31.00 -28.04
CA PRO A 517 -38.63 30.58 -29.41
C PRO A 517 -37.38 30.04 -30.12
N GLY A 518 -37.50 28.88 -30.78
CA GLY A 518 -36.37 28.20 -31.41
C GLY A 518 -35.36 27.61 -30.41
N TYR A 519 -35.76 27.37 -29.17
CA TYR A 519 -34.97 26.65 -28.19
C TYR A 519 -34.63 25.24 -28.67
N GLY A 520 -33.37 24.83 -28.50
CA GLY A 520 -32.87 23.51 -28.88
C GLY A 520 -32.86 23.25 -30.40
N GLN A 521 -33.07 24.28 -31.23
CA GLN A 521 -33.14 24.17 -32.69
C GLN A 521 -31.94 24.84 -33.35
N ALA A 522 -31.28 24.11 -34.24
CA ALA A 522 -30.26 24.63 -35.16
C ALA A 522 -30.25 23.80 -36.45
N ASP A 523 -29.61 24.31 -37.50
CA ASP A 523 -29.30 23.50 -38.68
C ASP A 523 -28.21 22.48 -38.32
N ALA A 524 -28.53 21.19 -38.44
CA ALA A 524 -27.61 20.10 -38.11
C ALA A 524 -26.30 20.18 -38.92
N ALA A 525 -26.36 20.60 -40.18
CA ALA A 525 -25.16 20.71 -41.02
C ALA A 525 -24.20 21.79 -40.50
N ASP A 526 -24.74 22.89 -39.95
CA ASP A 526 -23.92 23.92 -39.31
C ASP A 526 -23.30 23.45 -38.01
N VAL A 527 -24.06 22.72 -37.18
CA VAL A 527 -23.53 22.16 -35.93
C VAL A 527 -22.42 21.15 -36.24
N VAL A 528 -22.64 20.23 -37.18
CA VAL A 528 -21.63 19.24 -37.61
C VAL A 528 -20.37 19.95 -38.13
N ARG A 529 -20.52 20.94 -39.00
CA ARG A 529 -19.40 21.71 -39.56
C ARG A 529 -18.56 22.40 -38.50
N VAL A 530 -19.17 22.90 -37.42
CA VAL A 530 -18.48 23.62 -36.35
C VAL A 530 -17.88 22.66 -35.32
N MET A 531 -18.63 21.64 -34.92
CA MET A 531 -18.30 20.80 -33.77
C MET A 531 -17.46 19.58 -34.13
N SER A 532 -17.67 18.94 -35.29
CA SER A 532 -16.97 17.70 -35.62
C SER A 532 -15.43 17.85 -35.65
N PRO A 533 -14.84 18.97 -36.12
CA PRO A 533 -13.38 19.13 -36.09
C PRO A 533 -12.80 19.15 -34.68
N LEU A 534 -13.52 19.70 -33.69
CA LEU A 534 -13.06 19.75 -32.30
C LEU A 534 -13.04 18.36 -31.66
N LEU A 535 -14.06 17.54 -31.95
CA LEU A 535 -14.11 16.15 -31.47
C LEU A 535 -13.09 15.28 -32.20
N SER A 536 -12.86 15.50 -33.50
CA SER A 536 -11.80 14.81 -34.24
C SER A 536 -10.42 15.14 -33.68
N ASP A 537 -10.15 16.38 -33.31
CA ASP A 537 -8.88 16.76 -32.65
C ASP A 537 -8.71 16.04 -31.30
N ALA A 538 -9.77 15.97 -30.49
CA ALA A 538 -9.75 15.20 -29.24
C ALA A 538 -9.47 13.69 -29.48
N ARG A 539 -10.16 13.09 -30.45
CA ARG A 539 -9.98 11.69 -30.85
C ARG A 539 -8.54 11.43 -31.30
N ASP A 540 -8.01 12.30 -32.16
CA ASP A 540 -6.64 12.18 -32.70
C ASP A 540 -5.57 12.37 -31.60
N LYS A 541 -5.94 12.96 -30.45
CA LYS A 541 -5.14 13.08 -29.23
C LYS A 541 -5.31 11.90 -28.25
N GLY A 542 -6.10 10.89 -28.61
CA GLY A 542 -6.26 9.66 -27.83
C GLY A 542 -7.48 9.66 -26.90
N VAL A 543 -8.46 10.55 -27.11
CA VAL A 543 -9.77 10.42 -26.47
C VAL A 543 -10.57 9.31 -27.14
N GLY A 544 -11.04 8.33 -26.37
CA GLY A 544 -11.83 7.20 -26.87
C GLY A 544 -13.33 7.33 -26.65
N VAL A 545 -13.75 8.02 -25.59
CA VAL A 545 -15.17 8.27 -25.28
C VAL A 545 -15.35 9.70 -24.77
N PHE A 546 -16.45 10.30 -25.19
CA PHE A 546 -16.86 11.65 -24.84
C PHE A 546 -18.21 11.61 -24.11
N ILE A 547 -18.27 12.08 -22.86
CA ILE A 547 -19.51 12.13 -22.09
C ILE A 547 -20.16 13.50 -22.28
N GLU A 548 -21.22 13.54 -23.09
CA GLU A 548 -22.04 14.74 -23.29
C GLU A 548 -23.07 14.85 -22.15
N CYS A 549 -22.99 15.94 -21.38
CA CYS A 549 -23.82 16.24 -20.22
C CYS A 549 -25.04 17.15 -20.47
N THR A 550 -25.42 17.44 -21.71
CA THR A 550 -26.60 18.26 -22.02
C THR A 550 -27.89 17.45 -21.80
N SER A 551 -28.63 17.78 -20.74
CA SER A 551 -29.86 17.08 -20.34
C SER A 551 -31.16 17.83 -20.66
N ILE A 552 -32.30 17.25 -20.28
CA ILE A 552 -33.62 17.87 -20.49
C ILE A 552 -33.64 19.22 -19.75
N GLY A 553 -33.92 20.29 -20.50
CA GLY A 553 -34.01 21.65 -19.96
C GLY A 553 -32.83 22.57 -20.32
N VAL A 554 -31.73 22.03 -20.85
CA VAL A 554 -30.57 22.82 -21.33
C VAL A 554 -30.21 22.54 -22.80
N GLY A 555 -31.18 22.09 -23.59
CA GLY A 555 -31.10 22.04 -25.05
C GLY A 555 -30.77 20.68 -25.65
N ARG A 556 -30.88 19.57 -24.89
CA ARG A 556 -30.59 18.21 -25.37
C ARG A 556 -31.20 17.96 -26.75
N ASN A 557 -30.36 17.58 -27.71
CA ASN A 557 -30.77 17.25 -29.08
C ASN A 557 -29.96 16.05 -29.59
N VAL A 558 -30.38 14.84 -29.20
CA VAL A 558 -29.67 13.58 -29.48
C VAL A 558 -29.45 13.35 -30.99
N PRO A 559 -30.41 13.62 -31.90
CA PRO A 559 -30.18 13.46 -33.34
C PRO A 559 -29.06 14.34 -33.91
N ILE A 560 -28.89 15.57 -33.43
CA ILE A 560 -27.77 16.44 -33.86
C ILE A 560 -26.46 15.93 -33.25
N ILE A 561 -26.47 15.58 -31.96
CA ILE A 561 -25.30 15.06 -31.25
C ILE A 561 -24.77 13.80 -31.95
N ALA A 562 -25.66 12.87 -32.32
CA ALA A 562 -25.29 11.64 -33.02
C ALA A 562 -24.64 11.91 -34.39
N GLN A 563 -25.11 12.90 -35.14
CA GLN A 563 -24.48 13.29 -36.41
C GLN A 563 -23.08 13.89 -36.21
N VAL A 564 -22.86 14.67 -35.15
CA VAL A 564 -21.52 15.20 -34.79
C VAL A 564 -20.60 14.05 -34.38
N ALA A 565 -21.10 13.10 -33.59
CA ALA A 565 -20.37 11.92 -33.14
C ALA A 565 -19.96 11.03 -34.33
N GLU A 566 -20.88 10.77 -35.25
CA GLU A 566 -20.61 10.03 -36.49
C GLU A 566 -19.57 10.75 -37.37
N ALA A 567 -19.74 12.05 -37.60
CA ALA A 567 -18.83 12.84 -38.43
C ALA A 567 -17.42 12.96 -37.82
N SER A 568 -17.31 12.98 -36.50
CA SER A 568 -16.03 13.07 -35.79
C SER A 568 -15.37 11.71 -35.56
N GLY A 569 -16.12 10.60 -35.67
CA GLY A 569 -15.67 9.25 -35.35
C GLY A 569 -15.36 9.03 -33.86
N LEU A 570 -15.81 9.91 -32.98
CA LEU A 570 -15.64 9.79 -31.53
C LEU A 570 -16.95 9.25 -30.92
N PRO A 571 -16.91 8.11 -30.19
CA PRO A 571 -18.08 7.63 -29.45
C PRO A 571 -18.55 8.64 -28.39
N VAL A 572 -19.85 8.95 -28.39
CA VAL A 572 -20.45 9.92 -27.48
C VAL A 572 -21.51 9.25 -26.61
N VAL A 573 -21.40 9.40 -25.29
CA VAL A 573 -22.42 8.99 -24.32
C VAL A 573 -23.35 10.17 -24.07
N VAL A 574 -24.66 9.95 -24.09
CA VAL A 574 -25.67 11.00 -23.87
C VAL A 574 -26.50 10.73 -22.61
N PRO A 575 -27.08 11.77 -21.97
CA PRO A 575 -27.78 11.62 -20.71
C PRO A 575 -29.30 11.58 -20.88
N THR A 576 -29.95 10.88 -19.93
CA THR A 576 -31.30 11.21 -19.49
C THR A 576 -31.25 12.23 -18.35
N GLY A 577 -32.36 12.48 -17.66
CA GLY A 577 -32.42 13.38 -16.51
C GLY A 577 -32.85 14.80 -16.85
N VAL A 578 -33.35 15.50 -15.84
CA VAL A 578 -33.87 16.87 -15.94
C VAL A 578 -32.97 17.84 -15.20
N TYR A 579 -32.59 18.91 -15.87
CA TYR A 579 -31.82 20.01 -15.30
C TYR A 579 -32.72 20.86 -14.38
N GLY A 580 -32.80 20.46 -13.10
CA GLY A 580 -33.72 20.98 -12.09
C GLY A 580 -33.56 22.45 -11.68
N ARG A 581 -32.62 23.19 -12.29
CA ARG A 581 -32.32 24.59 -11.99
C ARG A 581 -33.42 25.53 -12.53
N ALA A 582 -34.01 26.33 -11.64
CA ALA A 582 -34.86 27.50 -11.96
C ALA A 582 -35.80 27.30 -13.19
N ASN A 583 -35.65 28.17 -14.20
CA ASN A 583 -36.49 28.18 -15.41
C ASN A 583 -36.14 27.09 -16.44
N PHE A 584 -35.10 26.28 -16.21
CA PHE A 584 -34.61 25.29 -17.18
C PHE A 584 -35.41 24.00 -17.20
N ALA A 585 -35.92 23.51 -16.06
CA ALA A 585 -36.80 22.34 -16.05
C ALA A 585 -38.06 22.64 -16.88
N PRO A 586 -38.38 21.95 -17.99
CA PRO A 586 -39.55 22.31 -18.79
C PRO A 586 -40.86 22.12 -18.00
N PRO A 587 -41.90 22.96 -18.21
CA PRO A 587 -43.15 22.91 -17.43
C PRO A 587 -43.79 21.52 -17.32
N GLU A 588 -43.77 20.74 -18.40
CA GLU A 588 -44.31 19.39 -18.46
C GLU A 588 -43.55 18.43 -17.53
N HIS A 589 -42.22 18.55 -17.45
CA HIS A 589 -41.37 17.75 -16.55
C HIS A 589 -41.47 18.20 -15.10
N ARG A 590 -41.69 19.51 -14.85
CA ARG A 590 -41.97 20.01 -13.50
C ARG A 590 -43.23 19.38 -12.90
N ASN A 591 -44.24 19.16 -13.75
CA ASN A 591 -45.55 18.65 -13.33
C ASN A 591 -45.62 17.13 -13.21
N MET A 592 -44.66 16.39 -13.78
CA MET A 592 -44.55 14.94 -13.59
C MET A 592 -44.36 14.59 -12.11
N THR A 593 -44.94 13.48 -11.69
CA THR A 593 -44.68 12.84 -10.40
C THR A 593 -43.29 12.22 -10.34
N GLU A 594 -42.83 11.85 -9.15
CA GLU A 594 -41.55 11.15 -8.96
C GLU A 594 -41.51 9.82 -9.74
N ASP A 595 -42.62 9.07 -9.75
CA ASP A 595 -42.72 7.78 -10.45
C ASP A 595 -42.75 7.96 -11.98
N GLU A 596 -43.40 9.01 -12.50
CA GLU A 596 -43.37 9.34 -13.93
C GLU A 596 -41.97 9.74 -14.39
N LEU A 597 -41.24 10.55 -13.60
CA LEU A 597 -39.85 10.88 -13.89
C LEU A 597 -38.95 9.64 -13.84
N THR A 598 -39.14 8.78 -12.84
CA THR A 598 -38.40 7.51 -12.71
C THR A 598 -38.60 6.63 -13.94
N THR A 599 -39.87 6.47 -14.35
CA THR A 599 -40.25 5.68 -15.53
C THR A 599 -39.62 6.25 -16.80
N LEU A 600 -39.65 7.58 -16.97
CA LEU A 600 -39.00 8.25 -18.10
C LEU A 600 -37.51 7.91 -18.15
N PHE A 601 -36.78 8.12 -17.04
CA PHE A 601 -35.33 7.89 -17.00
C PHE A 601 -34.98 6.43 -17.30
N ILE A 602 -35.69 5.47 -16.72
CA ILE A 602 -35.49 4.03 -17.00
C ILE A 602 -35.76 3.72 -18.48
N SER A 603 -36.84 4.25 -19.05
CA SER A 603 -37.17 3.99 -20.46
C SER A 603 -36.12 4.56 -21.42
N GLU A 604 -35.56 5.74 -21.14
CA GLU A 604 -34.51 6.33 -21.96
C GLU A 604 -33.19 5.54 -21.87
N ILE A 605 -32.90 4.93 -20.72
CA ILE A 605 -31.72 4.08 -20.52
C ILE A 605 -31.91 2.71 -21.19
N ARG A 606 -33.09 2.09 -21.09
CA ARG A 606 -33.31 0.71 -21.57
C ARG A 606 -33.77 0.62 -23.02
N ASP A 607 -34.66 1.53 -23.42
CA ASP A 607 -35.41 1.45 -24.69
C ASP A 607 -34.98 2.52 -25.70
N GLY A 608 -34.55 3.70 -25.22
CA GLY A 608 -34.00 4.78 -26.02
C GLY A 608 -34.70 6.13 -25.87
N ILE A 609 -33.98 7.21 -26.15
CA ILE A 609 -34.39 8.60 -25.99
C ILE A 609 -35.31 9.02 -27.15
N GLU A 610 -36.48 9.56 -26.82
CA GLU A 610 -37.37 10.29 -27.76
C GLU A 610 -37.65 9.58 -29.10
N GLY A 611 -37.70 8.23 -29.10
CA GLY A 611 -37.95 7.43 -30.29
C GLY A 611 -36.78 7.35 -31.28
N THR A 612 -35.59 7.81 -30.89
CA THR A 612 -34.36 7.77 -31.71
C THR A 612 -33.74 6.37 -31.77
N GLY A 613 -34.04 5.50 -30.79
CA GLY A 613 -33.37 4.21 -30.59
C GLY A 613 -31.99 4.33 -29.92
N ILE A 614 -31.50 5.55 -29.66
CA ILE A 614 -30.25 5.80 -28.94
C ILE A 614 -30.54 5.81 -27.44
N LYS A 615 -29.79 5.02 -26.67
CA LYS A 615 -29.98 4.89 -25.22
C LYS A 615 -29.17 5.92 -24.45
N ALA A 616 -29.70 6.34 -23.31
CA ALA A 616 -28.95 7.12 -22.34
C ALA A 616 -27.93 6.23 -21.62
N GLY A 617 -26.69 6.71 -21.45
CA GLY A 617 -25.66 5.99 -20.68
C GLY A 617 -25.60 6.39 -19.21
N PHE A 618 -26.22 7.50 -18.83
CA PHE A 618 -26.23 8.01 -17.46
C PHE A 618 -27.37 9.01 -17.23
N ILE A 619 -27.57 9.44 -15.99
CA ILE A 619 -28.57 10.42 -15.59
C ILE A 619 -27.86 11.73 -15.22
N LYS A 620 -28.20 12.83 -15.90
CA LYS A 620 -27.68 14.16 -15.55
C LYS A 620 -28.77 15.03 -14.92
N ILE A 621 -28.47 15.56 -13.74
CA ILE A 621 -29.35 16.47 -12.99
C ILE A 621 -28.59 17.74 -12.55
N ALA A 622 -29.29 18.66 -11.89
CA ALA A 622 -28.68 19.90 -11.40
C ALA A 622 -29.29 20.43 -10.10
N THR A 623 -28.44 21.05 -9.29
CA THR A 623 -28.78 21.72 -8.03
C THR A 623 -28.06 23.05 -7.92
N ASP A 624 -28.79 24.15 -7.76
CA ASP A 624 -28.20 25.49 -7.58
C ASP A 624 -28.69 26.20 -6.31
N GLU A 625 -29.82 25.75 -5.77
CA GLU A 625 -30.41 26.33 -4.57
C GLU A 625 -29.87 25.63 -3.33
N SER A 626 -29.41 26.41 -2.35
CA SER A 626 -29.04 25.89 -1.03
C SER A 626 -29.89 26.62 0.02
N PRO A 627 -30.82 25.93 0.72
CA PRO A 627 -31.12 24.50 0.63
C PRO A 627 -31.85 24.09 -0.67
N MET A 628 -31.78 22.80 -1.03
CA MET A 628 -32.50 22.25 -2.19
C MET A 628 -34.01 22.41 -2.03
N ASN A 629 -34.68 22.82 -3.11
CA ASN A 629 -36.14 22.90 -3.14
C ASN A 629 -36.81 21.53 -3.42
N THR A 630 -38.14 21.50 -3.30
CA THR A 630 -38.94 20.27 -3.45
C THR A 630 -38.88 19.68 -4.87
N LEU A 631 -38.72 20.51 -5.90
CA LEU A 631 -38.59 20.04 -7.28
C LEU A 631 -37.25 19.32 -7.48
N ILE A 632 -36.15 19.92 -7.00
CA ILE A 632 -34.80 19.34 -7.07
C ILE A 632 -34.76 18.01 -6.32
N GLU A 633 -35.28 17.95 -5.09
CA GLU A 633 -35.28 16.70 -4.33
C GLU A 633 -36.15 15.61 -5.00
N LYS A 634 -37.28 15.98 -5.64
CA LYS A 634 -38.10 15.04 -6.41
C LYS A 634 -37.33 14.46 -7.61
N ILE A 635 -36.64 15.32 -8.37
CA ILE A 635 -35.82 14.89 -9.50
C ILE A 635 -34.68 13.98 -9.03
N LEU A 636 -34.02 14.33 -7.93
CA LEU A 636 -32.93 13.53 -7.34
C LEU A 636 -33.42 12.14 -6.91
N ARG A 637 -34.58 12.04 -6.23
CA ARG A 637 -35.12 10.74 -5.83
C ARG A 637 -35.54 9.90 -7.03
N ALA A 638 -36.13 10.51 -8.05
CA ALA A 638 -36.44 9.81 -9.30
C ALA A 638 -35.17 9.29 -10.01
N ALA A 639 -34.12 10.12 -10.04
CA ALA A 639 -32.82 9.71 -10.56
C ALA A 639 -32.20 8.57 -9.73
N GLY A 640 -32.26 8.64 -8.40
CA GLY A 640 -31.77 7.60 -7.49
C GLY A 640 -32.45 6.25 -7.70
N ARG A 641 -33.78 6.24 -7.83
CA ARG A 641 -34.53 5.01 -8.11
C ARG A 641 -34.19 4.44 -9.49
N ALA A 642 -34.10 5.28 -10.51
CA ALA A 642 -33.72 4.84 -11.85
C ALA A 642 -32.29 4.30 -11.89
N ALA A 643 -31.35 4.93 -11.20
CA ALA A 643 -29.96 4.47 -11.08
C ALA A 643 -29.86 3.11 -10.40
N SER A 644 -30.54 2.93 -9.26
CA SER A 644 -30.58 1.65 -8.53
C SER A 644 -31.14 0.52 -9.41
N GLU A 645 -32.14 0.80 -10.25
CA GLU A 645 -32.74 -0.23 -11.11
C GLU A 645 -31.95 -0.55 -12.40
N THR A 646 -31.11 0.39 -12.85
CA THR A 646 -30.44 0.27 -14.17
C THR A 646 -28.93 0.14 -14.07
N GLY A 647 -28.34 0.42 -12.91
CA GLY A 647 -26.91 0.56 -12.73
C GLY A 647 -26.33 1.87 -13.29
N ALA A 648 -27.14 2.74 -13.90
CA ALA A 648 -26.66 3.98 -14.50
C ALA A 648 -26.15 4.99 -13.46
N ALA A 649 -25.07 5.69 -13.79
CA ALA A 649 -24.51 6.72 -12.91
C ALA A 649 -25.38 7.98 -12.85
N ILE A 650 -25.26 8.73 -11.75
CA ILE A 650 -25.86 10.06 -11.61
C ILE A 650 -24.76 11.11 -11.57
N ALA A 651 -24.71 11.97 -12.58
CA ALA A 651 -23.89 13.17 -12.58
C ALA A 651 -24.75 14.39 -12.23
N SER A 652 -24.42 15.09 -11.15
CA SER A 652 -25.21 16.24 -10.70
C SER A 652 -24.39 17.50 -10.65
N HIS A 653 -24.77 18.51 -11.44
CA HIS A 653 -24.30 19.89 -11.28
C HIS A 653 -24.57 20.34 -9.84
N THR A 654 -23.51 20.53 -9.04
CA THR A 654 -23.63 20.82 -7.62
C THR A 654 -22.54 21.80 -7.17
N PRO A 655 -22.84 23.10 -7.01
CA PRO A 655 -21.84 24.13 -6.77
C PRO A 655 -21.35 24.20 -5.31
N THR A 656 -21.99 23.52 -4.35
CA THR A 656 -21.63 23.60 -2.93
C THR A 656 -21.51 22.22 -2.27
N GLY A 657 -20.56 22.07 -1.34
CA GLY A 657 -20.40 20.83 -0.58
C GLY A 657 -21.60 20.48 0.30
N SER A 658 -22.33 21.47 0.82
CA SER A 658 -23.54 21.25 1.60
C SER A 658 -24.64 20.54 0.80
N ASN A 659 -24.81 20.91 -0.47
CA ASN A 659 -25.76 20.26 -1.36
C ASN A 659 -25.25 18.86 -1.74
N ALA A 660 -23.96 18.71 -2.03
CA ALA A 660 -23.38 17.39 -2.33
C ALA A 660 -23.62 16.40 -1.18
N VAL A 661 -23.33 16.79 0.07
CA VAL A 661 -23.61 15.95 1.26
C VAL A 661 -25.08 15.55 1.32
N ARG A 662 -25.99 16.51 1.16
CA ARG A 662 -27.43 16.23 1.22
C ARG A 662 -27.91 15.32 0.09
N GLN A 663 -27.34 15.45 -1.11
CA GLN A 663 -27.67 14.56 -2.22
C GLN A 663 -27.24 13.13 -1.93
N VAL A 664 -26.02 12.95 -1.43
CA VAL A 664 -25.48 11.63 -1.06
C VAL A 664 -26.33 11.00 0.04
N ASP A 665 -26.73 11.76 1.06
CA ASP A 665 -27.62 11.26 2.12
C ASP A 665 -28.97 10.74 1.58
N ILE A 666 -29.53 11.41 0.56
CA ILE A 666 -30.77 10.97 -0.09
C ILE A 666 -30.53 9.73 -0.93
N LEU A 667 -29.45 9.70 -1.73
CA LEU A 667 -29.15 8.58 -2.62
C LEU A 667 -28.81 7.31 -1.83
N GLU A 668 -27.98 7.39 -0.80
CA GLU A 668 -27.67 6.25 0.08
C GLU A 668 -28.91 5.69 0.80
N SER A 669 -29.91 6.53 1.08
CA SER A 669 -31.18 6.07 1.66
C SER A 669 -32.04 5.26 0.67
N ILE A 670 -31.76 5.38 -0.63
CA ILE A 670 -32.39 4.60 -1.69
C ILE A 670 -31.56 3.34 -1.93
N ASP A 671 -30.28 3.52 -2.24
CA ASP A 671 -29.34 2.44 -2.52
C ASP A 671 -27.88 2.94 -2.38
N PRO A 672 -27.08 2.39 -1.45
CA PRO A 672 -25.70 2.81 -1.23
C PRO A 672 -24.75 2.44 -2.40
N ALA A 673 -25.16 1.58 -3.34
CA ALA A 673 -24.37 1.22 -4.51
C ALA A 673 -24.47 2.25 -5.66
N ILE A 674 -25.34 3.27 -5.54
CA ILE A 674 -25.51 4.29 -6.58
C ILE A 674 -24.20 5.04 -6.81
N ARG A 675 -23.74 5.00 -8.07
CA ARG A 675 -22.56 5.74 -8.52
C ARG A 675 -22.93 7.21 -8.72
N PHE A 676 -22.49 8.05 -7.78
CA PHE A 676 -22.73 9.48 -7.78
C PHE A 676 -21.47 10.26 -8.16
N ILE A 677 -21.61 11.21 -9.08
CA ILE A 677 -20.55 12.11 -9.54
C ILE A 677 -20.92 13.53 -9.14
N TRP A 678 -20.09 14.10 -8.26
CA TRP A 678 -20.18 15.49 -7.87
C TRP A 678 -19.50 16.37 -8.91
N VAL A 679 -20.33 16.88 -9.82
CA VAL A 679 -19.96 17.82 -10.88
C VAL A 679 -19.67 19.20 -10.27
N HIS A 680 -18.62 19.86 -10.77
CA HIS A 680 -18.07 21.11 -10.23
C HIS A 680 -17.52 21.04 -8.81
N ALA A 681 -16.95 19.89 -8.42
CA ALA A 681 -16.37 19.71 -7.09
C ALA A 681 -15.30 20.76 -6.75
N GLN A 682 -14.63 21.34 -7.75
CA GLN A 682 -13.65 22.43 -7.59
C GLN A 682 -14.20 23.67 -6.89
N ASN A 683 -15.51 23.93 -6.98
CA ASN A 683 -16.13 25.11 -6.38
C ASN A 683 -16.12 25.04 -4.84
N GLU A 684 -16.03 23.83 -4.28
CA GLU A 684 -15.81 23.66 -2.85
C GLU A 684 -14.32 23.89 -2.51
N SER A 685 -14.09 24.79 -1.56
CA SER A 685 -12.74 25.12 -1.07
C SER A 685 -12.32 24.22 0.10
N ASN A 686 -13.29 23.68 0.85
CA ASN A 686 -13.05 22.81 1.98
C ASN A 686 -12.76 21.37 1.53
N ARG A 687 -11.46 21.05 1.44
CA ARG A 687 -10.96 19.74 0.99
C ARG A 687 -11.37 18.57 1.89
N ASN A 688 -11.70 18.82 3.16
CA ASN A 688 -12.19 17.77 4.04
C ASN A 688 -13.55 17.23 3.58
N ILE A 689 -14.38 18.04 2.92
CA ILE A 689 -15.66 17.57 2.36
C ILE A 689 -15.39 16.65 1.16
N HIS A 690 -14.38 16.96 0.32
CA HIS A 690 -13.97 16.07 -0.76
C HIS A 690 -13.55 14.70 -0.24
N VAL A 691 -12.65 14.68 0.76
CA VAL A 691 -12.20 13.43 1.41
C VAL A 691 -13.38 12.68 2.04
N GLN A 692 -14.26 13.38 2.76
CA GLN A 692 -15.44 12.78 3.40
C GLN A 692 -16.37 12.10 2.39
N LEU A 693 -16.68 12.76 1.27
CA LEU A 693 -17.59 12.19 0.27
C LEU A 693 -16.90 11.15 -0.61
N ALA A 694 -15.60 11.28 -0.88
CA ALA A 694 -14.84 10.25 -1.57
C ALA A 694 -14.76 8.95 -0.76
N ALA A 695 -14.63 9.05 0.58
CA ALA A 695 -14.72 7.90 1.49
C ALA A 695 -16.10 7.21 1.47
N ARG A 696 -17.15 7.92 1.04
CA ARG A 696 -18.51 7.37 0.81
C ARG A 696 -18.71 6.86 -0.63
N GLY A 697 -17.64 6.78 -1.44
CA GLY A 697 -17.67 6.25 -2.80
C GLY A 697 -18.00 7.26 -3.90
N VAL A 698 -18.21 8.54 -3.56
CA VAL A 698 -18.56 9.61 -4.52
C VAL A 698 -17.38 10.00 -5.39
N TYR A 699 -17.60 10.18 -6.69
CA TYR A 699 -16.60 10.72 -7.61
C TYR A 699 -16.54 12.26 -7.54
N MET A 700 -15.34 12.80 -7.33
CA MET A 700 -15.02 14.22 -7.35
C MET A 700 -14.62 14.61 -8.77
N GLU A 701 -15.49 15.35 -9.46
CA GLU A 701 -15.22 15.81 -10.81
C GLU A 701 -14.71 17.25 -10.82
N PHE A 702 -13.45 17.40 -11.21
CA PHE A 702 -12.81 18.69 -11.46
C PHE A 702 -12.87 19.01 -12.96
N ASP A 703 -13.92 19.69 -13.35
CA ASP A 703 -14.33 19.83 -14.76
C ASP A 703 -14.17 21.26 -15.31
N SER A 704 -13.43 22.16 -14.68
CA SER A 704 -13.23 23.53 -15.21
C SER A 704 -11.84 23.77 -15.79
N LEU A 705 -11.17 22.71 -16.24
CA LEU A 705 -9.80 22.80 -16.76
C LEU A 705 -9.75 23.69 -18.02
N GLY A 706 -8.80 24.61 -18.07
CA GLY A 706 -8.60 25.49 -19.24
C GLY A 706 -9.55 26.69 -19.33
N TRP A 707 -10.45 26.88 -18.36
CA TRP A 707 -11.22 28.12 -18.23
C TRP A 707 -10.35 29.27 -17.72
N ASN A 708 -9.58 29.01 -16.67
CA ASN A 708 -8.61 29.96 -16.13
C ASN A 708 -7.31 29.22 -15.75
N PRO A 709 -6.27 29.26 -16.60
CA PRO A 709 -5.01 28.53 -16.35
C PRO A 709 -4.28 28.88 -15.05
N SER A 710 -4.62 29.99 -14.37
CA SER A 710 -4.06 30.29 -13.04
C SER A 710 -4.56 29.35 -11.95
N ASP A 711 -5.71 28.70 -12.17
CA ASP A 711 -6.39 27.88 -11.17
C ASP A 711 -5.87 26.43 -11.18
N ASP A 712 -5.04 26.06 -12.17
CA ASP A 712 -4.46 24.73 -12.31
C ASP A 712 -3.72 24.26 -11.04
N LEU A 713 -3.01 25.15 -10.35
CA LEU A 713 -2.34 24.83 -9.09
C LEU A 713 -3.33 24.47 -7.98
N THR A 714 -4.52 25.09 -7.96
CA THR A 714 -5.59 24.74 -7.02
C THR A 714 -6.15 23.36 -7.32
N TYR A 715 -6.37 23.01 -8.59
CA TYR A 715 -6.81 21.67 -8.99
C TYR A 715 -5.77 20.61 -8.62
N ILE A 716 -4.50 20.84 -8.93
CA ILE A 716 -3.40 19.93 -8.57
C ILE A 716 -3.33 19.73 -7.05
N THR A 717 -3.53 20.80 -6.27
CA THR A 717 -3.54 20.70 -4.80
C THR A 717 -4.71 19.86 -4.30
N ALA A 718 -5.91 20.02 -4.87
CA ALA A 718 -7.07 19.20 -4.51
C ALA A 718 -6.87 17.72 -4.87
N ILE A 719 -6.32 17.44 -6.04
CA ILE A 719 -5.97 16.08 -6.49
C ILE A 719 -4.96 15.44 -5.54
N LYS A 720 -3.87 16.15 -5.20
CA LYS A 720 -2.85 15.63 -4.26
C LYS A 720 -3.42 15.41 -2.85
N ASN A 721 -4.40 16.21 -2.43
CA ASN A 721 -5.06 15.99 -1.14
C ASN A 721 -5.88 14.69 -1.13
N LEU A 722 -6.64 14.41 -2.19
CA LEU A 722 -7.38 13.14 -2.32
C LEU A 722 -6.44 11.95 -2.46
N LEU A 723 -5.34 12.07 -3.23
CA LEU A 723 -4.33 11.03 -3.34
C LEU A 723 -3.67 10.73 -1.99
N ALA A 724 -3.27 11.76 -1.24
CA ALA A 724 -2.70 11.59 0.09
C ALA A 724 -3.68 10.99 1.11
N ALA A 725 -4.99 11.18 0.88
CA ALA A 725 -6.05 10.57 1.68
C ALA A 725 -6.44 9.15 1.22
N GLY A 726 -5.79 8.60 0.18
CA GLY A 726 -6.08 7.25 -0.33
C GLY A 726 -7.32 7.15 -1.23
N HIS A 727 -7.81 8.28 -1.77
CA HIS A 727 -9.03 8.35 -2.60
C HIS A 727 -8.76 8.78 -4.05
N GLY A 728 -7.60 8.37 -4.60
CA GLY A 728 -7.26 8.63 -6.00
C GLY A 728 -8.21 7.99 -7.01
N ASP A 729 -8.82 6.87 -6.65
CA ASP A 729 -9.81 6.11 -7.42
C ASP A 729 -11.16 6.84 -7.57
N ARG A 730 -11.33 8.00 -6.92
CA ARG A 730 -12.56 8.82 -6.94
C ARG A 730 -12.40 10.14 -7.69
N ILE A 731 -11.30 10.34 -8.42
CA ILE A 731 -11.04 11.61 -9.13
C ILE A 731 -11.44 11.49 -10.60
N LEU A 732 -12.15 12.51 -11.11
CA LEU A 732 -12.47 12.70 -12.53
C LEU A 732 -12.03 14.10 -12.98
N LEU A 733 -11.61 14.23 -14.25
CA LEU A 733 -11.07 15.47 -14.82
C LEU A 733 -11.72 15.77 -16.18
N SER A 734 -12.24 16.98 -16.38
CA SER A 734 -12.82 17.43 -17.65
C SER A 734 -12.74 18.96 -17.82
N HIS A 735 -13.43 19.51 -18.83
CA HIS A 735 -13.40 20.94 -19.15
C HIS A 735 -14.74 21.66 -19.04
N ASP A 736 -15.88 20.95 -19.06
CA ASP A 736 -17.22 21.55 -19.08
C ASP A 736 -17.29 22.65 -20.16
N ALA A 737 -16.96 22.28 -21.40
CA ALA A 737 -16.65 23.24 -22.44
C ALA A 737 -17.20 22.86 -23.82
N GLY A 738 -16.96 23.76 -24.78
CA GLY A 738 -16.94 23.43 -26.21
C GLY A 738 -18.26 23.54 -26.98
N TRP A 739 -19.41 23.76 -26.33
CA TRP A 739 -20.70 23.63 -27.01
C TRP A 739 -21.00 24.62 -28.14
N TYR A 740 -21.86 24.18 -29.05
CA TYR A 740 -22.59 25.03 -29.98
C TYR A 740 -23.81 25.63 -29.27
N GLN A 741 -23.91 26.96 -29.24
CA GLN A 741 -25.05 27.70 -28.66
C GLN A 741 -26.07 28.09 -29.76
N PRO A 742 -27.27 27.48 -29.79
CA PRO A 742 -28.30 27.81 -30.75
C PRO A 742 -28.72 29.28 -30.69
N GLY A 743 -29.05 29.84 -31.85
CA GLY A 743 -29.40 31.26 -31.99
C GLY A 743 -28.22 32.23 -32.07
N SER A 744 -26.97 31.74 -31.90
CA SER A 744 -25.76 32.54 -32.12
C SER A 744 -25.17 32.28 -33.51
N ALA A 745 -24.52 33.29 -34.11
CA ALA A 745 -23.80 33.12 -35.36
C ALA A 745 -22.70 32.05 -35.19
N ASN A 746 -22.71 31.02 -36.05
CA ASN A 746 -21.82 29.84 -35.95
C ASN A 746 -21.81 29.15 -34.57
N GLY A 747 -22.90 29.28 -33.79
CA GLY A 747 -22.98 28.65 -32.47
C GLY A 747 -22.17 29.36 -31.38
N GLY A 748 -21.63 30.55 -31.62
CA GLY A 748 -20.82 31.28 -30.63
C GLY A 748 -19.32 31.00 -30.75
N THR A 749 -18.62 30.94 -29.61
CA THR A 749 -17.18 30.68 -29.56
C THR A 749 -16.92 29.39 -28.79
N GLN A 750 -16.45 28.37 -29.51
CA GLN A 750 -16.17 27.05 -28.94
C GLN A 750 -14.77 27.03 -28.31
N LYS A 751 -14.64 26.33 -27.19
CA LYS A 751 -13.35 25.98 -26.59
C LYS A 751 -12.90 24.60 -27.10
N PRO A 752 -11.58 24.36 -27.26
CA PRO A 752 -11.07 23.03 -27.59
C PRO A 752 -11.25 22.02 -26.45
N PHE A 753 -11.28 20.73 -26.79
CA PHE A 753 -11.39 19.60 -25.85
C PHE A 753 -10.03 18.99 -25.47
N THR A 754 -8.92 19.66 -25.78
CA THR A 754 -7.57 19.09 -25.66
C THR A 754 -6.75 19.64 -24.50
N TYR A 755 -7.25 20.61 -23.71
CA TYR A 755 -6.45 21.27 -22.68
C TYR A 755 -5.95 20.30 -21.59
N LEU A 756 -6.78 19.35 -21.18
CA LEU A 756 -6.40 18.28 -20.25
C LEU A 756 -5.15 17.55 -20.75
N ILE A 757 -5.13 17.22 -22.04
CA ILE A 757 -4.10 16.39 -22.67
C ILE A 757 -2.84 17.20 -22.96
N ASP A 758 -3.02 18.36 -23.62
CA ASP A 758 -1.92 19.19 -24.11
C ASP A 758 -1.24 19.99 -22.99
N THR A 759 -1.96 20.29 -21.89
CA THR A 759 -1.47 21.22 -20.86
C THR A 759 -1.57 20.65 -19.45
N PHE A 760 -2.72 20.15 -19.02
CA PHE A 760 -2.92 19.81 -17.61
C PHE A 760 -2.21 18.51 -17.17
N ILE A 761 -2.23 17.46 -18.00
CA ILE A 761 -1.49 16.20 -17.75
C ILE A 761 0.03 16.46 -17.63
N PRO A 762 0.69 17.22 -18.53
CA PRO A 762 2.07 17.64 -18.31
C PRO A 762 2.31 18.32 -16.96
N LYS A 763 1.42 19.23 -16.54
CA LYS A 763 1.54 19.90 -15.22
C LYS A 763 1.36 18.93 -14.05
N LEU A 764 0.51 17.92 -14.16
CA LEU A 764 0.38 16.88 -13.13
C LEU A 764 1.66 16.06 -12.97
N ARG A 765 2.30 15.70 -14.10
CA ARG A 765 3.61 15.02 -14.08
C ARG A 765 4.68 15.87 -13.40
N ASP A 766 4.76 17.15 -13.78
CA ASP A 766 5.70 18.11 -13.16
C ASP A 766 5.46 18.29 -11.66
N ALA A 767 4.22 18.09 -11.19
CA ALA A 767 3.84 18.14 -9.79
C ALA A 767 4.09 16.82 -9.01
N GLY A 768 4.67 15.81 -9.66
CA GLY A 768 5.07 14.53 -9.09
C GLY A 768 3.99 13.45 -9.09
N VAL A 769 2.93 13.58 -9.91
CA VAL A 769 1.93 12.52 -10.10
C VAL A 769 2.42 11.55 -11.17
N ASP A 770 2.54 10.27 -10.83
CA ASP A 770 3.04 9.23 -11.73
C ASP A 770 2.04 8.87 -12.85
N ASP A 771 2.55 8.21 -13.90
CA ASP A 771 1.74 7.85 -15.07
C ASP A 771 0.66 6.79 -14.78
N ALA A 772 0.83 5.94 -13.75
CA ALA A 772 -0.19 4.97 -13.38
C ALA A 772 -1.39 5.68 -12.75
N THR A 773 -1.14 6.65 -11.87
CA THR A 773 -2.15 7.53 -11.29
C THR A 773 -2.84 8.39 -12.35
N ILE A 774 -2.09 8.93 -13.32
CA ILE A 774 -2.68 9.70 -14.43
C ILE A 774 -3.61 8.81 -15.27
N ARG A 775 -3.21 7.58 -15.60
CA ARG A 775 -4.09 6.61 -16.28
C ARG A 775 -5.33 6.29 -15.45
N MET A 776 -5.18 6.09 -14.14
CA MET A 776 -6.30 5.84 -13.25
C MET A 776 -7.33 6.98 -13.33
N ILE A 777 -6.93 8.23 -13.14
CA ILE A 777 -7.88 9.35 -13.08
C ILE A 777 -8.44 9.79 -14.45
N THR A 778 -7.80 9.42 -15.56
CA THR A 778 -8.21 9.81 -16.93
C THR A 778 -8.80 8.68 -17.77
N GLN A 779 -8.66 7.42 -17.35
CA GLN A 779 -9.11 6.24 -18.10
C GLN A 779 -9.92 5.32 -17.19
N THR A 780 -9.32 4.79 -16.12
CA THR A 780 -9.97 3.79 -15.26
C THR A 780 -11.16 4.35 -14.47
N ASN A 781 -10.98 5.50 -13.82
CA ASN A 781 -12.03 6.12 -12.99
C ASN A 781 -13.26 6.50 -13.84
N PRO A 782 -13.13 7.15 -15.02
CA PRO A 782 -14.28 7.39 -15.88
C PRO A 782 -15.03 6.12 -16.31
N VAL A 783 -14.32 5.01 -16.58
CA VAL A 783 -14.95 3.69 -16.85
C VAL A 783 -15.75 3.22 -15.64
N ARG A 784 -15.16 3.21 -14.45
CA ARG A 784 -15.84 2.80 -13.22
C ARG A 784 -17.00 3.73 -12.85
N ALA A 785 -16.90 5.02 -13.19
CA ALA A 785 -17.92 6.02 -12.91
C ALA A 785 -19.13 5.88 -13.84
N PHE A 786 -18.92 5.73 -15.15
CA PHE A 786 -19.98 5.86 -16.16
C PHE A 786 -20.30 4.57 -16.95
N GLY A 787 -19.37 3.61 -17.03
CA GLY A 787 -19.57 2.37 -17.80
C GLY A 787 -20.57 1.44 -17.13
N PHE A 788 -21.18 0.53 -17.89
CA PHE A 788 -21.93 -0.60 -17.35
C PHE A 788 -21.01 -1.83 -17.25
N LYS A 789 -21.20 -2.66 -16.22
CA LYS A 789 -20.40 -3.87 -15.97
C LYS A 789 -21.21 -5.11 -16.34
N SER A 790 -20.58 -6.11 -16.97
CA SER A 790 -21.27 -7.34 -17.35
C SER A 790 -21.50 -8.20 -16.13
N GLY A 791 -22.70 -8.77 -16.00
CA GLY A 791 -23.04 -9.63 -14.88
C GLY A 791 -23.55 -8.91 -13.63
N GLU A 792 -23.70 -7.58 -13.69
CA GLU A 792 -24.45 -6.78 -12.71
C GLU A 792 -25.95 -6.65 -13.05
#